data_AF-A0A078BF69-F1
#
_entry.id   AF-A0A078BF69-F1
#
_cell.length_a   1.000
_cell.length_b   1.000
_cell.length_c   1.000
_cell.angle_alpha   90.00
_cell.angle_beta   90.00
_cell.angle_gamma   90.00
#
_symmetry.space_group_name_H-M   'P 1'
#
loop_
_entity.id
_entity.type
_entity.pdbx_description
1 polymer ?
#
loop_
_entity_poly.entity_id
_entity_poly.type
_entity_poly.pdbx_seq_one_letter_code
_entity_poly.pdbx_strand_id
1 'polypeptide(L)'
;MDQSHPSNRSRRPQRALLALNLVGYAAGALTILGYGLIGLLPTFVAWAYFLAGALGNIGLYFWIQGLSDEAVRTKTYPTYVFLLLNVGVQLGFAIWQPQIAFIAMLILIGIVPIEVLRFRRRQIVFMYGLIAAMTLIALLLSAGRWSIPTNGWTQQTLLWIAFTEALAFSIATQLFKERFSRKLVQHNEQIRDEYKTYRTIAHRDDLTGLANRRAFMQKLSATLVKHPHQALAVGMIDLDRFKIVNDRLGHSVGDQLLVAVGQRLRSVLRQTDVLARLGGDEFVVMFTGYTSLDQLRAVADRLVKSMEQECTVQSHALQIGLSLGIVIQQQAQPVDALTLMRRADLAMYASKEGGRQQYRFFDQHMEDALQEHDRKLNWVLDALHHNRLELHYQPILSLDGGTAAGVVGVHSAEALLRLRDADGVHTAGAFESVLDDEQIGVPVGRFVLSAALDQAQRWHLQGREIQVNVNISPRHFLDPQFLSDLRTALERHPQCPPERLVLEVTEHGSELDSRMASFVVSRCRHLGVRVALDDFGTGSASLTHLQQLEVSSVKIDRSFTRDLFTSGAGLSITYGLLRTAALMGLAVVAEGVSTPQHALALASMSCRRFQGYAIARPMTAEAMDAWLTTWRSQLPWAALLPKQAQISPDAIHALVQHNNTALHAERGTISSEERKQLIEPDAQNACALGLWCHENGARYSNRPGFLRLMREHHVFHNRLREELAEAPLSPESARIKSLGEQSRIIRHQFWNLILLGVDKPVESDQEEANSTEFNSVFGPASAESIEAPSTPPALKLVL
;
A
#
# COMPACT_ATOMS: atom_id res chain seq x y z
N MET A 1 -30.37 -12.40 21.47
CA MET A 1 -30.81 -13.24 20.34
C MET A 1 -29.73 -14.26 20.08
N ASP A 2 -29.93 -15.52 20.49
CA ASP A 2 -29.68 -16.65 19.60
C ASP A 2 -30.32 -17.92 20.18
N GLN A 3 -31.61 -18.10 19.92
CA GLN A 3 -32.33 -19.34 20.20
C GLN A 3 -32.01 -20.45 19.17
N SER A 4 -31.11 -20.19 18.20
CA SER A 4 -30.77 -21.11 17.11
C SER A 4 -29.46 -21.89 17.32
N HIS A 5 -28.78 -21.70 18.46
CA HIS A 5 -27.52 -22.39 18.75
C HIS A 5 -27.71 -23.93 18.83
N PRO A 6 -26.98 -24.75 18.03
CA PRO A 6 -27.18 -26.21 17.93
C PRO A 6 -27.01 -26.96 19.26
N SER A 7 -26.18 -26.44 20.17
CA SER A 7 -25.97 -27.00 21.53
C SER A 7 -27.19 -26.89 22.45
N ASN A 8 -28.21 -26.09 22.07
CA ASN A 8 -29.46 -25.97 22.83
C ASN A 8 -30.54 -26.96 22.34
N ARG A 9 -30.37 -27.58 21.17
CA ARG A 9 -31.34 -28.53 20.59
C ARG A 9 -31.16 -29.98 21.07
N SER A 10 -30.01 -30.34 21.66
CA SER A 10 -29.71 -31.73 22.06
C SER A 10 -30.13 -32.13 23.49
N ARG A 11 -31.04 -31.38 24.14
CA ARG A 11 -31.47 -31.67 25.53
C ARG A 11 -32.92 -32.18 25.63
N ARG A 12 -33.19 -33.34 25.02
CA ARG A 12 -34.45 -34.12 25.20
C ARG A 12 -34.31 -35.41 26.07
N PRO A 13 -33.81 -35.40 27.33
CA PRO A 13 -33.81 -36.61 28.15
C PRO A 13 -34.93 -36.65 29.21
N GLN A 14 -36.01 -35.87 29.09
CA GLN A 14 -37.11 -35.87 30.08
C GLN A 14 -38.34 -36.66 29.61
N ARG A 15 -38.77 -36.50 28.36
CA ARG A 15 -39.92 -37.25 27.82
C ARG A 15 -39.63 -38.74 27.59
N ALA A 16 -38.40 -39.08 27.21
CA ALA A 16 -37.94 -40.46 27.06
C ALA A 16 -37.88 -41.22 28.41
N LEU A 17 -37.50 -40.52 29.48
CA LEU A 17 -37.51 -41.09 30.84
C LEU A 17 -38.94 -41.38 31.31
N LEU A 18 -39.87 -40.48 31.00
CA LEU A 18 -41.28 -40.63 31.33
C LEU A 18 -41.92 -41.84 30.63
N ALA A 19 -41.57 -42.08 29.36
CA ALA A 19 -41.98 -43.28 28.63
C ALA A 19 -41.46 -44.56 29.31
N LEU A 20 -40.24 -44.53 29.86
CA LEU A 20 -39.67 -45.67 30.60
C LEU A 20 -40.42 -45.95 31.91
N ASN A 21 -40.91 -44.93 32.62
CA ASN A 21 -41.73 -45.09 33.82
C ASN A 21 -43.09 -45.72 33.51
N LEU A 22 -43.72 -45.37 32.38
CA LEU A 22 -44.95 -46.04 31.92
C LEU A 22 -44.70 -47.52 31.58
N VAL A 23 -43.55 -47.85 30.97
CA VAL A 23 -43.18 -49.25 30.71
C VAL A 23 -43.00 -50.03 32.01
N GLY A 24 -42.36 -49.44 33.03
CA GLY A 24 -42.21 -50.06 34.34
C GLY A 24 -43.54 -50.31 35.05
N TYR A 25 -44.47 -49.35 35.00
CA TYR A 25 -45.83 -49.52 35.51
C TYR A 25 -46.59 -50.61 34.74
N ALA A 26 -46.54 -50.59 33.40
CA ALA A 26 -47.22 -51.56 32.55
C ALA A 26 -46.74 -53.00 32.85
N ALA A 27 -45.43 -53.18 33.06
CA ALA A 27 -44.87 -54.47 33.47
C ALA A 27 -45.45 -54.92 34.82
N GLY A 28 -45.44 -54.07 35.85
CA GLY A 28 -46.00 -54.42 37.16
C GLY A 28 -47.51 -54.68 37.15
N ALA A 29 -48.26 -53.93 36.33
CA ALA A 29 -49.70 -54.12 36.18
C ALA A 29 -50.04 -55.42 35.45
N LEU A 30 -49.24 -55.82 34.44
CA LEU A 30 -49.33 -57.13 33.78
C LEU A 30 -49.03 -58.27 34.76
N THR A 31 -48.07 -58.10 35.67
CA THR A 31 -47.79 -59.10 36.71
C THR A 31 -49.00 -59.32 37.63
N ILE A 32 -49.72 -58.26 38.03
CA ILE A 32 -50.93 -58.37 38.86
C ILE A 32 -52.07 -59.07 38.10
N LEU A 33 -52.26 -58.74 36.83
CA LEU A 33 -53.21 -59.46 35.98
C LEU A 33 -52.85 -60.94 35.88
N GLY A 34 -51.56 -61.25 35.74
CA GLY A 34 -51.02 -62.60 35.84
C GLY A 34 -51.47 -63.28 37.12
N TYR A 35 -51.22 -62.69 38.28
CA TYR A 35 -51.66 -63.23 39.58
C TYR A 35 -53.19 -63.44 39.68
N GLY A 36 -53.98 -62.58 39.06
CA GLY A 36 -55.42 -62.78 38.92
C GLY A 36 -55.77 -64.03 38.12
N LEU A 37 -55.13 -64.22 36.97
CA LEU A 37 -55.39 -65.35 36.05
C LEU A 37 -55.03 -66.71 36.66
N ILE A 38 -53.97 -66.78 37.48
CA ILE A 38 -53.59 -68.00 38.22
C ILE A 38 -54.33 -68.15 39.56
N GLY A 39 -55.36 -67.34 39.83
CA GLY A 39 -56.26 -67.51 40.97
C GLY A 39 -55.70 -67.05 42.32
N LEU A 40 -54.58 -66.33 42.33
CA LEU A 40 -53.96 -65.81 43.56
C LEU A 40 -54.59 -64.51 44.02
N LEU A 41 -55.21 -63.79 43.09
CA LEU A 41 -56.00 -62.61 43.33
C LEU A 41 -57.38 -62.84 42.72
N PRO A 42 -58.47 -62.38 43.36
CA PRO A 42 -59.76 -62.32 42.68
C PRO A 42 -59.56 -61.55 41.37
N THR A 43 -59.92 -62.16 40.25
CA THR A 43 -59.67 -61.60 38.90
C THR A 43 -60.23 -60.19 38.76
N PHE A 44 -61.40 -59.93 39.37
CA PHE A 44 -61.99 -58.60 39.37
C PHE A 44 -61.13 -57.55 40.09
N VAL A 45 -60.42 -57.92 41.17
CA VAL A 45 -59.52 -57.03 41.91
C VAL A 45 -58.27 -56.73 41.07
N ALA A 46 -57.71 -57.75 40.40
CA ALA A 46 -56.57 -57.57 39.51
C ALA A 46 -56.90 -56.64 38.33
N TRP A 47 -58.08 -56.80 37.72
CA TRP A 47 -58.57 -55.90 36.68
C TRP A 47 -58.84 -54.48 37.18
N ALA A 48 -59.45 -54.35 38.36
CA ALA A 48 -59.67 -53.03 38.98
C ALA A 48 -58.35 -52.30 39.22
N TYR A 49 -57.31 -53.01 39.69
CA TYR A 49 -56.00 -52.44 39.90
C TYR A 49 -55.36 -51.96 38.60
N PHE A 50 -55.35 -52.84 37.59
CA PHE A 50 -54.81 -52.53 36.28
C PHE A 50 -55.49 -51.29 35.70
N LEU A 51 -56.82 -51.23 35.74
CA LEU A 51 -57.58 -50.12 35.19
C LEU A 51 -57.33 -48.81 35.95
N ALA A 52 -57.36 -48.86 37.29
CA ALA A 52 -57.17 -47.68 38.13
C ALA A 52 -55.80 -47.03 37.93
N GLY A 53 -54.72 -47.81 37.96
CA GLY A 53 -53.40 -47.25 37.76
C GLY A 53 -53.08 -46.96 36.29
N ALA A 54 -53.63 -47.69 35.32
CA ALA A 54 -53.49 -47.33 33.90
C ALA A 54 -54.13 -45.97 33.60
N LEU A 55 -55.37 -45.75 34.03
CA LEU A 55 -56.06 -44.47 33.86
C LEU A 55 -55.33 -43.32 34.56
N GLY A 56 -54.87 -43.55 35.80
CA GLY A 56 -54.09 -42.56 36.55
C GLY A 56 -52.78 -42.18 35.84
N ASN A 57 -52.01 -43.16 35.38
CA ASN A 57 -50.71 -42.91 34.73
C ASN A 57 -50.87 -42.32 33.31
N ILE A 58 -51.92 -42.69 32.58
CA ILE A 58 -52.27 -42.04 31.30
C ILE A 58 -52.66 -40.58 31.52
N GLY A 59 -53.50 -40.29 32.52
CA GLY A 59 -53.87 -38.92 32.89
C GLY A 59 -52.65 -38.08 33.27
N LEU A 60 -51.71 -38.65 34.03
CA LEU A 60 -50.47 -37.99 34.37
C LEU A 60 -49.58 -37.73 33.15
N TYR A 61 -49.49 -38.69 32.23
CA TYR A 61 -48.74 -38.53 30.99
C TYR A 61 -49.24 -37.32 30.18
N PHE A 62 -50.56 -37.20 30.00
CA PHE A 62 -51.16 -36.07 29.30
C PHE A 62 -50.96 -34.75 30.04
N TRP A 63 -51.08 -34.75 31.37
CA TRP A 63 -50.80 -33.56 32.17
C TRP A 63 -49.36 -33.08 32.01
N ILE A 64 -48.39 -34.00 32.04
CA ILE A 64 -46.96 -33.67 31.87
C ILE A 64 -46.66 -33.18 30.45
N GLN A 65 -47.30 -33.75 29.42
CA GLN A 65 -47.17 -33.24 28.05
C GLN A 65 -47.72 -31.81 27.89
N GLY A 66 -48.66 -31.40 28.74
CA GLY A 66 -49.18 -30.03 28.79
C GLY A 66 -48.28 -29.01 29.53
N LEU A 67 -47.23 -29.45 30.22
CA LEU A 67 -46.30 -28.57 30.93
C LEU A 67 -45.27 -27.95 29.98
N SER A 68 -44.87 -26.70 30.25
CA SER A 68 -43.78 -26.06 29.50
C SER A 68 -42.44 -26.75 29.76
N ASP A 69 -41.57 -26.82 28.74
CA ASP A 69 -40.27 -27.51 28.85
C ASP A 69 -39.38 -26.91 29.96
N GLU A 70 -39.58 -25.65 30.36
CA GLU A 70 -38.89 -25.02 31.49
C GLU A 70 -39.39 -25.53 32.85
N ALA A 71 -40.71 -25.72 33.00
CA ALA A 71 -41.30 -26.26 34.23
C ALA A 71 -40.89 -27.73 34.45
N VAL A 72 -40.84 -28.54 33.38
CA VAL A 72 -40.37 -29.92 33.43
C VAL A 72 -38.88 -29.99 33.78
N ARG A 73 -38.07 -29.02 33.33
CA ARG A 73 -36.61 -28.98 33.58
C ARG A 73 -36.22 -28.55 34.99
N THR A 74 -36.93 -27.59 35.57
CA THR A 74 -36.49 -26.92 36.81
C THR A 74 -37.16 -27.46 38.06
N LYS A 75 -38.34 -28.07 37.94
CA LYS A 75 -39.14 -28.47 39.10
C LYS A 75 -39.25 -29.98 39.22
N THR A 76 -38.99 -30.52 40.42
CA THR A 76 -39.05 -31.95 40.75
C THR A 76 -40.47 -32.47 41.02
N TYR A 77 -41.49 -31.61 41.03
CA TYR A 77 -42.87 -32.02 41.37
C TYR A 77 -43.48 -33.07 40.43
N PRO A 78 -43.22 -33.14 39.09
CA PRO A 78 -43.86 -34.14 38.25
C PRO A 78 -43.53 -35.57 38.67
N THR A 79 -42.27 -35.79 39.09
CA THR A 79 -41.81 -37.07 39.65
C THR A 79 -42.49 -37.37 41.00
N TYR A 80 -42.60 -36.37 41.88
CA TYR A 80 -43.28 -36.56 43.17
C TYR A 80 -44.76 -36.87 43.01
N VAL A 81 -45.44 -36.22 42.05
CA VAL A 81 -46.86 -36.48 41.75
C VAL A 81 -47.03 -37.89 41.18
N PHE A 82 -46.15 -38.34 40.29
CA PHE A 82 -46.15 -39.74 39.79
C PHE A 82 -46.00 -40.74 40.94
N LEU A 83 -45.02 -40.51 41.82
CA LEU A 83 -44.74 -41.39 42.95
C LEU A 83 -45.93 -41.44 43.92
N LEU A 84 -46.46 -40.27 44.30
CA LEU A 84 -47.61 -40.15 45.21
C LEU A 84 -48.88 -40.77 44.64
N LEU A 85 -49.12 -40.61 43.33
CA LEU A 85 -50.25 -41.23 42.65
C LEU A 85 -50.18 -42.76 42.75
N ASN A 86 -49.05 -43.34 42.37
CA ASN A 86 -48.88 -44.80 42.39
C ASN A 86 -48.86 -45.35 43.83
N VAL A 87 -48.25 -44.63 44.77
CA VAL A 87 -48.33 -44.92 46.21
C VAL A 87 -49.78 -44.89 46.70
N GLY A 88 -50.56 -43.88 46.31
CA GLY A 88 -51.96 -43.72 46.71
C GLY A 88 -52.84 -44.84 46.17
N VAL A 89 -52.67 -45.21 44.90
CA VAL A 89 -53.38 -46.36 44.29
C VAL A 89 -53.07 -47.63 45.09
N GLN A 90 -51.80 -47.89 45.39
CA GLN A 90 -51.41 -49.08 46.16
C GLN A 90 -52.00 -49.12 47.56
N LEU A 91 -51.98 -47.99 48.26
CA LEU A 91 -52.51 -47.90 49.62
C LEU A 91 -54.04 -48.02 49.65
N GLY A 92 -54.73 -47.46 48.64
CA GLY A 92 -56.17 -47.66 48.47
C GLY A 92 -56.55 -49.13 48.26
N PHE A 93 -55.79 -49.85 47.43
CA PHE A 93 -56.00 -51.29 47.24
C PHE A 93 -55.65 -52.12 48.47
N ALA A 94 -54.59 -51.75 49.19
CA ALA A 94 -54.23 -52.38 50.46
C ALA A 94 -55.35 -52.23 51.52
N ILE A 95 -56.04 -51.09 51.56
CA ILE A 95 -57.19 -50.88 52.45
C ILE A 95 -58.41 -51.68 51.98
N TRP A 96 -58.66 -51.69 50.67
CA TRP A 96 -59.82 -52.38 50.10
C TRP A 96 -59.72 -53.91 50.22
N GLN A 97 -58.50 -54.45 50.05
CA GLN A 97 -58.21 -55.88 50.08
C GLN A 97 -57.01 -56.17 51.00
N PRO A 98 -57.20 -56.06 52.33
CA PRO A 98 -56.11 -56.16 53.30
C PRO A 98 -55.44 -57.54 53.32
N GLN A 99 -56.12 -58.57 52.83
CA GLN A 99 -55.61 -59.95 52.79
C GLN A 99 -54.40 -60.11 51.86
N ILE A 100 -54.25 -59.22 50.87
CA ILE A 100 -53.27 -59.30 49.77
C ILE A 100 -52.42 -58.03 49.63
N ALA A 101 -52.55 -57.10 50.59
CA ALA A 101 -51.92 -55.79 50.61
C ALA A 101 -50.39 -55.83 50.42
N PHE A 102 -49.71 -56.86 50.92
CA PHE A 102 -48.26 -57.01 50.81
C PHE A 102 -47.79 -57.29 49.37
N ILE A 103 -48.53 -58.10 48.61
CA ILE A 103 -48.20 -58.42 47.21
C ILE A 103 -48.27 -57.16 46.35
N ALA A 104 -49.28 -56.32 46.59
CA ALA A 104 -49.44 -55.03 45.94
C ALA A 104 -48.22 -54.10 46.21
N MET A 105 -47.64 -54.16 47.42
CA MET A 105 -46.51 -53.33 47.83
C MET A 105 -45.13 -53.77 47.26
N LEU A 106 -44.92 -55.07 46.98
CA LEU A 106 -43.67 -55.55 46.35
C LEU A 106 -43.39 -54.89 45.00
N ILE A 107 -44.44 -54.50 44.29
CA ILE A 107 -44.35 -53.84 42.97
C ILE A 107 -43.77 -52.43 43.08
N LEU A 108 -43.96 -51.77 44.22
CA LEU A 108 -43.40 -50.45 44.46
C LEU A 108 -41.86 -50.48 44.54
N ILE A 109 -41.29 -51.62 44.94
CA ILE A 109 -39.83 -51.86 44.96
C ILE A 109 -39.29 -51.96 43.52
N GLY A 110 -40.08 -52.49 42.58
CA GLY A 110 -39.74 -52.59 41.15
C GLY A 110 -39.91 -51.29 40.36
N ILE A 111 -40.83 -50.40 40.72
CA ILE A 111 -41.11 -49.19 39.93
C ILE A 111 -40.07 -48.07 40.17
N VAL A 112 -39.48 -48.04 41.36
CA VAL A 112 -38.64 -46.95 41.86
C VAL A 112 -37.22 -46.82 41.26
N PRO A 113 -36.52 -47.86 40.76
CA PRO A 113 -35.12 -47.73 40.35
C PRO A 113 -34.86 -46.77 39.17
N ILE A 114 -35.86 -46.45 38.35
CA ILE A 114 -35.67 -45.65 37.12
C ILE A 114 -35.43 -44.15 37.44
N GLU A 115 -36.01 -43.61 38.50
CA GLU A 115 -35.86 -42.20 38.91
C GLU A 115 -34.66 -41.96 39.87
N VAL A 116 -34.07 -43.03 40.43
CA VAL A 116 -32.91 -42.95 41.35
C VAL A 116 -31.66 -42.33 40.70
N LEU A 117 -31.64 -42.20 39.36
CA LEU A 117 -30.57 -41.54 38.61
C LEU A 117 -30.49 -40.03 38.83
N ARG A 118 -31.49 -39.38 39.45
CA ARG A 118 -31.54 -37.91 39.61
C ARG A 118 -31.66 -37.38 41.03
N PHE A 119 -31.90 -38.23 42.03
CA PHE A 119 -32.15 -37.76 43.39
C PHE A 119 -30.88 -37.52 44.21
N ARG A 120 -30.88 -36.46 45.04
CA ARG A 120 -29.84 -36.28 46.07
C ARG A 120 -29.98 -37.38 47.12
N ARG A 121 -28.87 -37.80 47.76
CA ARG A 121 -28.85 -38.88 48.77
C ARG A 121 -30.02 -38.81 49.78
N ARG A 122 -30.36 -37.62 50.27
CA ARG A 122 -31.48 -37.42 51.23
C ARG A 122 -32.86 -37.79 50.67
N GLN A 123 -33.11 -37.53 49.39
CA GLN A 123 -34.39 -37.84 48.73
C GLN A 123 -34.54 -39.34 48.48
N ILE A 124 -33.43 -40.01 48.15
CA ILE A 124 -33.38 -41.48 48.02
C ILE A 124 -33.74 -42.14 49.35
N VAL A 125 -33.14 -41.66 50.46
CA VAL A 125 -33.42 -42.18 51.81
C VAL A 125 -34.87 -41.93 52.21
N PHE A 126 -35.41 -40.72 51.97
CA PHE A 126 -36.82 -40.42 52.27
C PHE A 126 -37.77 -41.33 51.50
N MET A 127 -37.50 -41.58 50.22
CA MET A 127 -38.31 -42.44 49.37
C MET A 127 -38.28 -43.88 49.89
N TYR A 128 -37.11 -44.49 50.09
CA TYR A 128 -37.04 -45.84 50.65
C TYR A 128 -37.65 -45.93 52.06
N GLY A 129 -37.54 -44.87 52.87
CA GLY A 129 -38.21 -44.77 54.16
C GLY A 129 -39.74 -44.79 54.04
N LEU A 130 -40.31 -44.06 53.07
CA LEU A 130 -41.75 -44.05 52.79
C LEU A 130 -42.24 -45.44 52.35
N ILE A 131 -41.48 -46.12 51.48
CA ILE A 131 -41.80 -47.48 51.02
C ILE A 131 -41.78 -48.46 52.20
N ALA A 132 -40.77 -48.38 53.06
CA ALA A 132 -40.66 -49.22 54.25
C ALA A 132 -41.83 -48.97 55.22
N ALA A 133 -42.17 -47.71 55.49
CA ALA A 133 -43.31 -47.34 56.34
C ALA A 133 -44.63 -47.85 55.77
N MET A 134 -44.86 -47.73 54.46
CA MET A 134 -46.06 -48.25 53.80
C MET A 134 -46.13 -49.77 53.81
N THR A 135 -45.00 -50.44 53.60
CA THR A 135 -44.92 -51.90 53.67
C THR A 135 -45.27 -52.38 55.08
N LEU A 136 -44.80 -51.67 56.11
CA LEU A 136 -45.15 -51.93 57.51
C LEU A 136 -46.65 -51.73 57.77
N ILE A 137 -47.24 -50.63 57.27
CA ILE A 137 -48.69 -50.37 57.40
C ILE A 137 -49.50 -51.49 56.71
N ALA A 138 -49.11 -51.89 55.50
CA ALA A 138 -49.75 -52.98 54.76
C ALA A 138 -49.66 -54.32 55.51
N LEU A 139 -48.49 -54.63 56.09
CA LEU A 139 -48.29 -55.81 56.92
C LEU A 139 -49.19 -55.79 58.16
N LEU A 140 -49.27 -54.65 58.86
CA LEU A 140 -50.14 -54.48 60.03
C LEU A 140 -51.62 -54.62 59.69
N LEU A 141 -52.08 -54.03 58.57
CA LEU A 141 -53.47 -54.18 58.09
C LEU A 141 -53.81 -55.62 57.69
N SER A 142 -52.80 -56.40 57.27
CA SER A 142 -52.96 -57.79 56.85
C SER A 142 -52.88 -58.82 57.99
N ALA A 143 -52.46 -58.40 59.19
CA ALA A 143 -52.24 -59.29 60.32
C ALA A 143 -53.53 -60.02 60.75
N GLY A 144 -53.49 -61.36 60.75
CA GLY A 144 -54.59 -62.22 61.19
C GLY A 144 -55.80 -62.32 60.23
N ARG A 145 -55.72 -61.76 59.02
CA ARG A 145 -56.84 -61.71 58.05
C ARG A 145 -56.57 -62.45 56.73
N TRP A 146 -55.63 -63.40 56.73
CA TRP A 146 -55.22 -64.13 55.53
C TRP A 146 -56.16 -65.31 55.24
N SER A 147 -56.87 -65.26 54.10
CA SER A 147 -57.55 -66.42 53.53
C SER A 147 -57.37 -66.45 52.01
N ILE A 148 -56.18 -66.83 51.55
CA ILE A 148 -55.98 -67.19 50.14
C ILE A 148 -56.32 -68.68 50.02
N PRO A 149 -57.30 -69.08 49.19
CA PRO A 149 -57.76 -70.47 49.12
C PRO A 149 -56.80 -71.31 48.27
N THR A 150 -55.61 -71.65 48.79
CA THR A 150 -54.70 -72.63 48.17
C THR A 150 -53.92 -73.40 49.25
N ASN A 151 -53.80 -74.72 49.09
CA ASN A 151 -53.18 -75.61 50.07
C ASN A 151 -51.64 -75.58 50.02
N GLY A 152 -50.98 -75.26 51.14
CA GLY A 152 -49.57 -75.60 51.41
C GLY A 152 -48.51 -74.96 50.50
N TRP A 153 -47.54 -75.77 50.05
CA TRP A 153 -46.25 -75.38 49.45
C TRP A 153 -46.32 -74.33 48.32
N THR A 154 -47.45 -74.21 47.61
CA THR A 154 -47.68 -73.21 46.57
C THR A 154 -47.51 -71.78 47.08
N GLN A 155 -47.89 -71.49 48.33
CA GLN A 155 -47.76 -70.17 48.93
C GLN A 155 -46.29 -69.74 49.10
N GLN A 156 -45.43 -70.66 49.55
CA GLN A 156 -44.01 -70.39 49.69
C GLN A 156 -43.33 -70.24 48.33
N THR A 157 -43.67 -71.09 47.35
CA THR A 157 -43.11 -71.02 46.00
C THR A 157 -43.42 -69.69 45.32
N LEU A 158 -44.63 -69.17 45.46
CA LEU A 158 -45.03 -67.89 44.86
C LEU A 158 -44.35 -66.69 45.49
N LEU A 159 -44.12 -66.70 46.81
CA LEU A 159 -43.33 -65.66 47.48
C LEU A 159 -41.88 -65.66 46.99
N TRP A 160 -41.30 -66.84 46.79
CA TRP A 160 -39.96 -66.96 46.21
C TRP A 160 -39.90 -66.46 44.76
N ILE A 161 -40.92 -66.77 43.94
CA ILE A 161 -41.01 -66.25 42.56
C ILE A 161 -41.07 -64.71 42.57
N ALA A 162 -41.98 -64.12 43.33
CA ALA A 162 -42.11 -62.66 43.43
C ALA A 162 -40.82 -62.00 43.95
N PHE A 163 -40.13 -62.63 44.91
CA PHE A 163 -38.84 -62.15 45.40
C PHE A 163 -37.74 -62.23 44.32
N THR A 164 -37.68 -63.33 43.57
CA THR A 164 -36.69 -63.49 42.48
C THR A 164 -36.93 -62.51 41.33
N GLU A 165 -38.19 -62.23 40.98
CA GLU A 165 -38.52 -61.21 39.97
C GLU A 165 -38.08 -59.80 40.42
N ALA A 166 -38.37 -59.43 41.67
CA ALA A 166 -37.95 -58.15 42.24
C ALA A 166 -36.41 -58.01 42.28
N LEU A 167 -35.71 -59.09 42.64
CA LEU A 167 -34.24 -59.11 42.68
C LEU A 167 -33.63 -59.00 41.27
N ALA A 168 -34.15 -59.77 40.31
CA ALA A 168 -33.69 -59.71 38.92
C ALA A 168 -33.87 -58.31 38.31
N PHE A 169 -34.99 -57.66 38.59
CA PHE A 169 -35.26 -56.29 38.16
C PHE A 169 -34.28 -55.28 38.79
N SER A 170 -33.96 -55.43 40.08
CA SER A 170 -32.98 -54.58 40.78
C SER A 170 -31.56 -54.72 40.19
N ILE A 171 -31.15 -55.94 39.84
CA ILE A 171 -29.85 -56.19 39.19
C ILE A 171 -29.82 -55.59 37.78
N ALA A 172 -30.88 -55.79 36.98
CA ALA A 172 -30.95 -55.24 35.62
C ALA A 172 -30.84 -53.71 35.60
N THR A 173 -31.47 -53.03 36.57
CA THR A 173 -31.42 -51.57 36.69
C THR A 173 -30.06 -51.05 37.16
N GLN A 174 -29.36 -51.77 38.05
CA GLN A 174 -27.97 -51.48 38.44
C GLN A 174 -27.00 -51.59 37.24
N LEU A 175 -27.11 -52.66 36.45
CA LEU A 175 -26.25 -52.89 35.28
C LEU A 175 -26.48 -51.85 34.17
N PHE A 176 -27.75 -51.45 33.95
CA PHE A 176 -28.09 -50.39 33.00
C PHE A 176 -27.45 -49.05 33.41
N LYS A 177 -27.48 -48.71 34.70
CA LYS A 177 -26.86 -47.50 35.25
C LYS A 177 -25.36 -47.44 34.98
N GLU A 178 -24.62 -48.53 35.19
CA GLU A 178 -23.18 -48.56 34.95
C GLU A 178 -22.82 -48.40 33.46
N ARG A 179 -23.54 -49.10 32.57
CA ARG A 179 -23.27 -49.04 31.12
C ARG A 179 -23.61 -47.67 30.52
N PHE A 180 -24.70 -47.05 30.98
CA PHE A 180 -25.11 -45.74 30.47
C PHE A 180 -24.20 -44.60 30.95
N SER A 181 -23.76 -44.65 32.22
CA SER A 181 -22.81 -43.71 32.81
C SER A 181 -21.48 -43.64 32.02
N ARG A 182 -20.87 -44.81 31.73
CA ARG A 182 -19.58 -44.87 31.03
C ARG A 182 -19.64 -44.29 29.61
N LYS A 183 -20.70 -44.62 28.85
CA LYS A 183 -20.89 -44.07 27.49
C LYS A 183 -21.05 -42.55 27.48
N LEU A 184 -21.72 -41.99 28.49
CA LEU A 184 -21.95 -40.55 28.58
C LEU A 184 -20.67 -39.76 28.88
N VAL A 185 -19.78 -40.31 29.72
CA VAL A 185 -18.50 -39.68 30.07
C VAL A 185 -17.58 -39.64 28.86
N GLN A 186 -17.42 -40.77 28.16
CA GLN A 186 -16.56 -40.87 26.97
C GLN A 186 -17.00 -39.92 25.83
N HIS A 187 -18.30 -39.79 25.59
CA HIS A 187 -18.82 -38.88 24.55
C HIS A 187 -18.59 -37.40 24.90
N ASN A 188 -18.69 -37.02 26.18
CA ASN A 188 -18.40 -35.65 26.61
C ASN A 188 -16.91 -35.30 26.52
N GLU A 189 -16.02 -36.26 26.75
CA GLU A 189 -14.58 -36.07 26.58
C GLU A 189 -14.21 -35.88 25.10
N GLN A 190 -14.75 -36.69 24.19
CA GLN A 190 -14.56 -36.52 22.74
C GLN A 190 -15.00 -35.15 22.25
N ILE A 191 -16.21 -34.70 22.62
CA ILE A 191 -16.70 -33.36 22.24
C ILE A 191 -15.77 -32.27 22.75
N ARG A 192 -15.19 -32.44 23.95
CA ARG A 192 -14.29 -31.45 24.56
C ARG A 192 -12.97 -31.36 23.82
N ASP A 193 -12.41 -32.47 23.37
CA ASP A 193 -11.13 -32.50 22.65
C ASP A 193 -11.29 -32.07 21.19
N GLU A 194 -12.40 -32.43 20.53
CA GLU A 194 -12.77 -31.84 19.24
C GLU A 194 -12.90 -30.32 19.36
N TYR A 195 -13.60 -29.81 20.38
CA TYR A 195 -13.77 -28.37 20.58
C TYR A 195 -12.45 -27.61 20.82
N LYS A 196 -11.49 -28.21 21.55
CA LYS A 196 -10.14 -27.63 21.72
C LYS A 196 -9.37 -27.57 20.40
N THR A 197 -9.49 -28.62 19.58
CA THR A 197 -8.81 -28.72 18.29
C THR A 197 -9.38 -27.71 17.30
N TYR A 198 -10.72 -27.62 17.19
CA TYR A 198 -11.41 -26.59 16.41
C TYR A 198 -11.03 -25.18 16.84
N ARG A 199 -10.89 -24.93 18.14
CA ARG A 199 -10.49 -23.61 18.66
C ARG A 199 -9.04 -23.25 18.34
N THR A 200 -8.14 -24.22 18.31
CA THR A 200 -6.72 -23.99 17.98
C THR A 200 -6.56 -23.64 16.50
N ILE A 201 -7.22 -24.40 15.60
CA ILE A 201 -7.20 -24.16 14.15
C ILE A 201 -7.89 -22.83 13.79
N ALA A 202 -8.96 -22.45 14.48
CA ALA A 202 -9.68 -21.22 14.18
C ALA A 202 -8.90 -19.93 14.48
N HIS A 203 -7.84 -19.99 15.30
CA HIS A 203 -7.17 -18.80 15.85
C HIS A 203 -5.66 -18.71 15.63
N ARG A 204 -5.02 -19.72 15.05
CA ARG A 204 -3.58 -19.71 14.77
C ARG A 204 -3.31 -19.85 13.28
N ASP A 205 -2.15 -19.36 12.86
CA ASP A 205 -1.57 -19.63 11.54
C ASP A 205 -0.86 -20.98 11.58
N ASP A 206 -1.20 -21.89 10.66
CA ASP A 206 -0.74 -23.29 10.70
C ASP A 206 0.78 -23.40 10.46
N LEU A 207 1.36 -22.47 9.69
CA LEU A 207 2.79 -22.48 9.39
C LEU A 207 3.62 -21.96 10.57
N THR A 208 3.30 -20.75 11.06
CA THR A 208 4.15 -20.04 12.03
C THR A 208 3.74 -20.29 13.49
N GLY A 209 2.54 -20.82 13.74
CA GLY A 209 1.97 -20.99 15.08
C GLY A 209 1.58 -19.67 15.78
N LEU A 210 1.75 -18.53 15.10
CA LEU A 210 1.32 -17.21 15.55
C LEU A 210 -0.21 -17.10 15.51
N ALA A 211 -0.76 -16.00 16.03
CA ALA A 211 -2.17 -15.70 15.82
C ALA A 211 -2.44 -15.48 14.32
N ASN A 212 -3.60 -15.92 13.84
CA ASN A 212 -4.04 -15.60 12.47
C ASN A 212 -4.80 -14.25 12.43
N ARG A 213 -5.09 -13.77 11.21
CA ARG A 213 -5.88 -12.54 10.97
C ARG A 213 -7.17 -12.48 11.80
N ARG A 214 -7.91 -13.57 11.89
CA ARG A 214 -9.18 -13.63 12.64
C ARG A 214 -8.97 -13.41 14.13
N ALA A 215 -7.99 -14.10 14.73
CA ALA A 215 -7.66 -13.94 16.14
C ALA A 215 -7.14 -12.54 16.46
N PHE A 216 -6.30 -11.97 15.58
CA PHE A 216 -5.80 -10.61 15.73
C PHE A 216 -6.94 -9.59 15.73
N MET A 217 -7.81 -9.61 14.72
CA MET A 217 -8.94 -8.68 14.60
C MET A 217 -9.88 -8.78 15.80
N GLN A 218 -10.23 -10.00 16.24
CA GLN A 218 -11.07 -10.18 17.43
C GLN A 218 -10.42 -9.59 18.69
N LYS A 219 -9.11 -9.78 18.86
CA LYS A 219 -8.37 -9.24 20.01
C LYS A 219 -8.27 -7.71 19.94
N LEU A 220 -7.99 -7.15 18.78
CA LEU A 220 -7.93 -5.71 18.55
C LEU A 220 -9.27 -5.05 18.85
N SER A 221 -10.37 -5.52 18.25
CA SER A 221 -11.72 -5.01 18.52
C SER A 221 -12.10 -5.13 20.00
N ALA A 222 -11.80 -6.26 20.64
CA ALA A 222 -12.08 -6.44 22.06
C ALA A 222 -11.25 -5.49 22.95
N THR A 223 -10.02 -5.16 22.56
CA THR A 223 -9.13 -4.28 23.32
C THR A 223 -9.61 -2.83 23.20
N LEU A 224 -9.98 -2.39 22.00
CA LEU A 224 -10.58 -1.07 21.76
C LEU A 224 -11.84 -0.83 22.59
N VAL A 225 -12.70 -1.85 22.75
CA VAL A 225 -13.94 -1.73 23.52
C VAL A 225 -13.70 -1.82 25.03
N LYS A 226 -12.83 -2.72 25.50
CA LYS A 226 -12.62 -2.96 26.94
C LYS A 226 -11.69 -1.94 27.59
N HIS A 227 -10.76 -1.38 26.83
CA HIS A 227 -9.71 -0.49 27.34
C HIS A 227 -9.58 0.77 26.47
N PRO A 228 -10.65 1.59 26.34
CA PRO A 228 -10.68 2.73 25.42
C PRO A 228 -9.63 3.80 25.73
N HIS A 229 -9.14 3.87 26.98
CA HIS A 229 -8.14 4.82 27.43
C HIS A 229 -6.70 4.25 27.45
N GLN A 230 -6.52 2.97 27.12
CA GLN A 230 -5.18 2.37 27.09
C GLN A 230 -4.43 2.80 25.82
N ALA A 231 -3.16 3.17 25.97
CA ALA A 231 -2.27 3.42 24.83
C ALA A 231 -2.14 2.15 23.97
N LEU A 232 -2.52 2.29 22.70
CA LEU A 232 -2.62 1.21 21.73
C LEU A 232 -2.07 1.68 20.38
N ALA A 233 -1.20 0.87 19.78
CA ALA A 233 -0.72 1.09 18.42
C ALA A 233 -0.76 -0.22 17.64
N VAL A 234 -0.96 -0.14 16.33
CA VAL A 234 -0.96 -1.27 15.40
C VAL A 234 0.18 -1.06 14.41
N GLY A 235 1.02 -2.08 14.26
CA GLY A 235 2.12 -2.12 13.30
C GLY A 235 1.85 -3.16 12.22
N MET A 236 1.78 -2.75 10.95
CA MET A 236 1.79 -3.65 9.79
C MET A 236 3.22 -3.89 9.33
N ILE A 237 3.58 -5.14 9.07
CA ILE A 237 4.92 -5.58 8.71
C ILE A 237 4.85 -6.38 7.42
N ASP A 238 5.71 -6.08 6.47
CA ASP A 238 5.90 -6.85 5.24
C ASP A 238 7.40 -7.14 5.03
N LEU A 239 7.70 -8.33 4.52
CA LEU A 239 9.07 -8.76 4.28
C LEU A 239 9.57 -8.33 2.90
N ASP A 240 10.62 -7.52 2.91
CA ASP A 240 11.13 -6.92 1.68
C ASP A 240 11.65 -7.98 0.72
N ARG A 241 11.10 -7.98 -0.50
CA ARG A 241 11.53 -8.84 -1.61
C ARG A 241 11.40 -10.34 -1.32
N PHE A 242 10.51 -10.77 -0.42
CA PHE A 242 10.30 -12.18 -0.11
C PHE A 242 9.97 -13.04 -1.34
N LYS A 243 9.24 -12.48 -2.32
CA LYS A 243 8.96 -13.16 -3.60
C LYS A 243 10.23 -13.63 -4.33
N ILE A 244 11.32 -12.85 -4.31
CA ILE A 244 12.60 -13.22 -4.92
C ILE A 244 13.19 -14.47 -4.25
N VAL A 245 12.99 -14.63 -2.94
CA VAL A 245 13.43 -15.83 -2.21
C VAL A 245 12.65 -17.05 -2.68
N ASN A 246 11.32 -16.94 -2.79
CA ASN A 246 10.47 -18.03 -3.30
C ASN A 246 10.83 -18.40 -4.74
N ASP A 247 11.01 -17.41 -5.61
CA ASP A 247 11.29 -17.63 -7.03
C ASP A 247 12.68 -18.29 -7.24
N ARG A 248 13.65 -18.00 -6.36
CA ARG A 248 15.03 -18.54 -6.48
C ARG A 248 15.25 -19.87 -5.74
N LEU A 249 14.65 -20.03 -4.57
CA LEU A 249 14.97 -21.15 -3.65
C LEU A 249 13.76 -22.07 -3.38
N GLY A 250 12.60 -21.74 -3.93
CA GLY A 250 11.36 -22.51 -3.78
C GLY A 250 10.58 -22.20 -2.50
N HIS A 251 9.28 -22.48 -2.55
CA HIS A 251 8.35 -22.18 -1.46
C HIS A 251 8.69 -22.85 -0.13
N SER A 252 9.31 -24.04 -0.13
CA SER A 252 9.69 -24.73 1.11
C SER A 252 10.73 -23.95 1.92
N VAL A 253 11.66 -23.26 1.25
CA VAL A 253 12.65 -22.40 1.92
C VAL A 253 11.98 -21.12 2.42
N GLY A 254 11.08 -20.55 1.62
CA GLY A 254 10.27 -19.39 2.02
C GLY A 254 9.43 -19.67 3.25
N ASP A 255 8.79 -20.84 3.34
CA ASP A 255 7.97 -21.24 4.48
C ASP A 255 8.80 -21.33 5.78
N GLN A 256 9.98 -21.93 5.72
CA GLN A 256 10.88 -21.99 6.87
C GLN A 256 11.44 -20.62 7.25
N LEU A 257 11.68 -19.75 6.26
CA LEU A 257 12.05 -18.36 6.50
C LEU A 257 10.94 -17.61 7.25
N LEU A 258 9.67 -17.79 6.88
CA LEU A 258 8.54 -17.18 7.57
C LEU A 258 8.43 -17.65 9.03
N VAL A 259 8.70 -18.93 9.31
CA VAL A 259 8.77 -19.46 10.68
C VAL A 259 9.90 -18.79 11.47
N ALA A 260 11.10 -18.72 10.90
CA ALA A 260 12.26 -18.09 11.54
C ALA A 260 12.04 -16.60 11.83
N VAL A 261 11.47 -15.88 10.86
CA VAL A 261 11.08 -14.47 11.00
C VAL A 261 10.04 -14.30 12.10
N GLY A 262 8.97 -15.11 12.10
CA GLY A 262 7.93 -15.04 13.12
C GLY A 262 8.48 -15.24 14.54
N GLN A 263 9.41 -16.18 14.72
CA GLN A 263 10.11 -16.40 16.00
C GLN A 263 10.99 -15.21 16.39
N ARG A 264 11.74 -14.66 15.43
CA ARG A 264 12.61 -13.52 15.63
C ARG A 264 11.83 -12.27 16.04
N LEU A 265 10.77 -11.92 15.30
CA LEU A 265 9.86 -10.82 15.65
C LEU A 265 9.26 -11.04 17.04
N ARG A 266 8.84 -12.27 17.37
CA ARG A 266 8.29 -12.56 18.70
C ARG A 266 9.30 -12.34 19.83
N SER A 267 10.58 -12.62 19.60
CA SER A 267 11.66 -12.45 20.59
C SER A 267 11.94 -10.98 20.93
N VAL A 268 11.66 -10.05 20.02
CA VAL A 268 11.82 -8.60 20.23
C VAL A 268 10.65 -8.00 21.02
N LEU A 269 9.47 -8.60 20.88
CA LEU A 269 8.20 -8.12 21.44
C LEU A 269 7.95 -8.59 22.87
N ARG A 270 7.21 -7.79 23.64
CA ARG A 270 6.84 -8.16 25.02
C ARG A 270 5.73 -9.19 25.03
N GLN A 271 5.53 -9.84 26.18
CA GLN A 271 4.47 -10.84 26.33
C GLN A 271 3.06 -10.22 26.14
N THR A 272 2.90 -8.93 26.46
CA THR A 272 1.67 -8.15 26.30
C THR A 272 1.37 -7.78 24.84
N ASP A 273 2.40 -7.69 23.99
CA ASP A 273 2.24 -7.41 22.58
C ASP A 273 1.71 -8.66 21.85
N VAL A 274 0.84 -8.43 20.88
CA VAL A 274 0.23 -9.52 20.10
C VAL A 274 0.80 -9.48 18.69
N LEU A 275 1.52 -10.53 18.32
CA LEU A 275 2.02 -10.74 16.97
C LEU A 275 1.13 -11.77 16.24
N ALA A 276 0.77 -11.46 15.01
CA ALA A 276 -0.02 -12.30 14.13
C ALA A 276 0.56 -12.31 12.72
N ARG A 277 0.25 -13.37 11.96
CA ARG A 277 0.49 -13.44 10.51
C ARG A 277 -0.85 -13.29 9.79
N LEU A 278 -0.91 -12.39 8.81
CA LEU A 278 -2.14 -12.13 8.05
C LEU A 278 -2.30 -13.09 6.87
N GLY A 279 -1.17 -13.46 6.25
CA GLY A 279 -1.07 -14.31 5.08
C GLY A 279 0.18 -13.92 4.29
N GLY A 280 0.68 -14.81 3.41
CA GLY A 280 1.90 -14.52 2.64
C GLY A 280 3.09 -14.15 3.53
N ASP A 281 3.71 -13.02 3.24
CA ASP A 281 4.81 -12.36 3.94
C ASP A 281 4.38 -11.26 4.92
N GLU A 282 3.07 -11.09 5.15
CA GLU A 282 2.53 -10.04 6.00
C GLU A 282 2.34 -10.47 7.45
N PHE A 283 2.90 -9.68 8.36
CA PHE A 283 2.73 -9.79 9.79
C PHE A 283 2.08 -8.53 10.36
N VAL A 284 1.41 -8.66 11.49
CA VAL A 284 0.85 -7.51 12.20
C VAL A 284 1.13 -7.64 13.69
N VAL A 285 1.45 -6.51 14.31
CA VAL A 285 1.72 -6.40 15.74
C VAL A 285 0.79 -5.39 16.38
N MET A 286 0.26 -5.73 17.56
CA MET A 286 -0.49 -4.82 18.41
C MET A 286 0.36 -4.49 19.63
N PHE A 287 0.81 -3.23 19.73
CA PHE A 287 1.55 -2.71 20.86
C PHE A 287 0.58 -2.21 21.92
N THR A 288 0.70 -2.71 23.14
CA THR A 288 -0.20 -2.35 24.24
C THR A 288 0.56 -1.84 25.45
N GLY A 289 0.01 -0.82 26.12
CA GLY A 289 0.53 -0.35 27.41
C GLY A 289 1.93 0.28 27.34
N TYR A 290 2.28 0.90 26.21
CA TYR A 290 3.45 1.78 26.14
C TYR A 290 3.15 3.12 26.83
N THR A 291 4.17 3.74 27.42
CA THR A 291 4.04 4.96 28.23
C THR A 291 4.45 6.22 27.46
N SER A 292 5.18 6.09 26.35
CA SER A 292 5.62 7.22 25.52
C SER A 292 5.82 6.82 24.06
N LEU A 293 5.83 7.81 23.17
CA LEU A 293 6.15 7.61 21.75
C LEU A 293 7.58 7.10 21.55
N ASP A 294 8.53 7.55 22.36
CA ASP A 294 9.93 7.11 22.26
C ASP A 294 10.10 5.64 22.61
N GLN A 295 9.28 5.11 23.53
CA GLN A 295 9.25 3.67 23.79
C GLN A 295 8.76 2.90 22.55
N LEU A 296 7.76 3.41 21.84
CA LEU A 296 7.23 2.78 20.64
C LEU A 296 8.26 2.83 19.49
N ARG A 297 8.93 3.97 19.30
CA ARG A 297 10.07 4.13 18.38
C ARG A 297 11.17 3.11 18.67
N ALA A 298 11.60 3.00 19.93
CA ALA A 298 12.64 2.04 20.32
C ALA A 298 12.25 0.57 20.06
N VAL A 299 10.97 0.21 20.14
CA VAL A 299 10.52 -1.14 19.77
C VAL A 299 10.53 -1.31 18.25
N ALA A 300 10.07 -0.31 17.50
CA ALA A 300 10.08 -0.32 16.03
C ALA A 300 11.51 -0.43 15.48
N ASP A 301 12.45 0.35 16.00
CA ASP A 301 13.89 0.27 15.69
C ASP A 301 14.43 -1.14 15.91
N ARG A 302 14.10 -1.76 17.05
CA ARG A 302 14.56 -3.13 17.35
C ARG A 302 13.96 -4.17 16.42
N LEU A 303 12.71 -3.99 15.97
CA LEU A 303 12.10 -4.89 14.99
C LEU A 303 12.83 -4.81 13.66
N VAL A 304 13.02 -3.60 13.12
CA VAL A 304 13.75 -3.37 11.86
C VAL A 304 15.19 -3.90 11.96
N LYS A 305 15.93 -3.51 13.01
CA LYS A 305 17.32 -3.95 13.23
C LYS A 305 17.47 -5.45 13.42
N SER A 306 16.46 -6.13 13.97
CA SER A 306 16.52 -7.60 14.12
C SER A 306 16.61 -8.32 12.77
N MET A 307 16.19 -7.66 11.68
CA MET A 307 16.25 -8.20 10.33
C MET A 307 17.58 -7.91 9.61
N GLU A 308 18.47 -7.09 10.18
CA GLU A 308 19.81 -6.86 9.61
C GLU A 308 20.67 -8.14 9.67
N GLN A 309 20.44 -9.01 10.65
CA GLN A 309 21.13 -10.28 10.81
C GLN A 309 20.59 -11.34 9.86
N GLU A 310 21.47 -12.17 9.29
CA GLU A 310 21.06 -13.27 8.41
C GLU A 310 20.13 -14.27 9.13
N CYS A 311 19.12 -14.76 8.41
CA CYS A 311 18.30 -15.90 8.80
C CYS A 311 18.93 -17.17 8.23
N THR A 312 19.47 -18.03 9.09
CA THR A 312 19.93 -19.36 8.68
C THR A 312 18.73 -20.29 8.55
N VAL A 313 18.43 -20.71 7.33
CA VAL A 313 17.34 -21.62 7.00
C VAL A 313 17.91 -22.77 6.19
N GLN A 314 17.84 -23.99 6.72
CA GLN A 314 18.56 -25.16 6.20
C GLN A 314 20.07 -24.89 6.09
N SER A 315 20.61 -24.89 4.87
CA SER A 315 22.00 -24.59 4.52
C SER A 315 22.19 -23.20 3.88
N HIS A 316 21.16 -22.36 3.89
CA HIS A 316 21.20 -21.01 3.31
C HIS A 316 21.24 -19.94 4.39
N ALA A 317 22.14 -18.97 4.23
CA ALA A 317 22.14 -17.72 4.96
C ALA A 317 21.39 -16.68 4.13
N LEU A 318 20.22 -16.24 4.59
CA LEU A 318 19.35 -15.33 3.86
C LEU A 318 19.28 -13.99 4.58
N GLN A 319 19.61 -12.92 3.88
CA GLN A 319 19.39 -11.56 4.35
C GLN A 319 18.05 -11.04 3.80
N ILE A 320 17.12 -10.71 4.68
CA ILE A 320 15.80 -10.19 4.31
C ILE A 320 15.45 -8.99 5.19
N GLY A 321 14.97 -7.92 4.57
CA GLY A 321 14.51 -6.73 5.28
C GLY A 321 13.05 -6.85 5.73
N LEU A 322 12.61 -5.88 6.54
CA LEU A 322 11.18 -5.64 6.74
C LEU A 322 10.85 -4.16 6.60
N SER A 323 9.64 -3.89 6.13
CA SER A 323 9.02 -2.57 6.10
C SER A 323 7.88 -2.53 7.12
N LEU A 324 7.87 -1.51 8.00
CA LEU A 324 6.94 -1.42 9.13
C LEU A 324 6.12 -0.12 9.13
N GLY A 325 4.80 -0.23 9.10
CA GLY A 325 3.88 0.90 9.24
C GLY A 325 3.17 0.92 10.57
N ILE A 326 3.24 2.01 11.34
CA ILE A 326 2.69 2.08 12.70
C ILE A 326 1.62 3.15 12.78
N VAL A 327 0.41 2.80 13.21
CA VAL A 327 -0.63 3.76 13.58
C VAL A 327 -0.86 3.75 15.09
N ILE A 328 -1.03 4.92 15.68
CA ILE A 328 -1.35 5.09 17.09
C ILE A 328 -2.85 5.40 17.20
N GLN A 329 -3.56 4.65 18.03
CA GLN A 329 -4.95 4.97 18.36
C GLN A 329 -4.98 6.28 19.16
N GLN A 330 -5.58 7.31 18.57
CA GLN A 330 -5.73 8.59 19.24
C GLN A 330 -6.92 8.53 20.20
N GLN A 331 -6.67 8.87 21.48
CA GLN A 331 -7.73 8.88 22.50
C GLN A 331 -8.83 9.90 22.19
N ALA A 332 -8.48 11.03 21.57
CA ALA A 332 -9.43 12.09 21.22
C ALA A 332 -10.31 11.74 20.01
N GLN A 333 -9.84 10.87 19.12
CA GLN A 333 -10.53 10.45 17.90
C GLN A 333 -10.41 8.94 17.72
N PRO A 334 -11.11 8.14 18.56
CA PRO A 334 -11.01 6.70 18.49
C PRO A 334 -11.65 6.19 17.20
N VAL A 335 -10.88 5.45 16.42
CA VAL A 335 -11.36 4.76 15.21
C VAL A 335 -11.53 3.26 15.46
N ASP A 336 -12.22 2.58 14.57
CA ASP A 336 -12.46 1.14 14.66
C ASP A 336 -11.23 0.31 14.24
N ALA A 337 -11.30 -1.00 14.49
CA ALA A 337 -10.20 -1.92 14.21
C ALA A 337 -9.83 -1.96 12.72
N LEU A 338 -10.81 -1.86 11.82
CA LEU A 338 -10.58 -1.88 10.38
C LEU A 338 -9.83 -0.62 9.93
N THR A 339 -10.23 0.55 10.42
CA THR A 339 -9.54 1.81 10.11
C THR A 339 -8.10 1.81 10.62
N LEU A 340 -7.83 1.29 11.82
CA LEU A 340 -6.45 1.13 12.31
C LEU A 340 -5.63 0.22 11.41
N MET A 341 -6.17 -0.92 10.99
CA MET A 341 -5.46 -1.83 10.08
C MET A 341 -5.13 -1.14 8.77
N ARG A 342 -6.09 -0.43 8.17
CA ARG A 342 -5.89 0.32 6.93
C ARG A 342 -4.82 1.41 7.09
N ARG A 343 -4.84 2.18 8.18
CA ARG A 343 -3.85 3.23 8.43
C ARG A 343 -2.45 2.68 8.69
N ALA A 344 -2.35 1.54 9.38
CA ALA A 344 -1.08 0.84 9.56
C ALA A 344 -0.50 0.37 8.21
N ASP A 345 -1.37 -0.15 7.34
CA ASP A 345 -1.02 -0.60 6.00
C ASP A 345 -0.52 0.55 5.11
N LEU A 346 -1.20 1.71 5.12
CA LEU A 346 -0.74 2.91 4.42
C LEU A 346 0.62 3.39 4.90
N ALA A 347 0.85 3.40 6.22
CA ALA A 347 2.16 3.76 6.76
C ALA A 347 3.26 2.76 6.37
N MET A 348 2.91 1.47 6.22
CA MET A 348 3.84 0.43 5.81
C MET A 348 4.19 0.59 4.34
N TYR A 349 3.19 0.83 3.50
CA TYR A 349 3.38 1.14 2.09
C TYR A 349 4.27 2.39 1.90
N ALA A 350 4.01 3.46 2.65
CA ALA A 350 4.86 4.66 2.66
C ALA A 350 6.31 4.36 3.12
N SER A 351 6.51 3.37 3.99
CA SER A 351 7.87 2.90 4.37
C SER A 351 8.57 2.16 3.21
N LYS A 352 7.82 1.44 2.37
CA LYS A 352 8.36 0.75 1.19
C LYS A 352 8.80 1.75 0.13
N GLU A 353 7.98 2.76 -0.14
CA GLU A 353 8.32 3.85 -1.06
C GLU A 353 9.49 4.70 -0.56
N GLY A 354 9.57 4.90 0.77
CA GLY A 354 10.66 5.65 1.41
C GLY A 354 12.04 4.97 1.38
N GLY A 355 12.19 3.81 0.75
CA GLY A 355 13.47 3.09 0.62
C GLY A 355 13.52 1.69 1.25
N ARG A 356 12.40 1.18 1.81
CA ARG A 356 12.30 -0.12 2.53
C ARG A 356 13.19 -0.17 3.78
N GLN A 357 13.24 -1.32 4.47
CA GLN A 357 14.07 -1.55 5.67
C GLN A 357 13.96 -0.46 6.74
N GLN A 358 12.77 0.09 6.92
CA GLN A 358 12.51 1.19 7.83
C GLN A 358 11.10 1.08 8.39
N TYR A 359 10.81 1.90 9.40
CA TYR A 359 9.45 2.09 9.86
C TYR A 359 8.96 3.52 9.59
N ARG A 360 7.65 3.66 9.41
CA ARG A 360 6.98 4.98 9.41
C ARG A 360 5.75 4.97 10.30
N PHE A 361 5.51 6.11 10.93
CA PHE A 361 4.24 6.34 11.64
C PHE A 361 3.22 6.89 10.64
N PHE A 362 1.97 6.44 10.78
CA PHE A 362 0.84 7.01 10.08
C PHE A 362 0.69 8.49 10.46
N ASP A 363 0.58 9.34 9.45
CA ASP A 363 0.08 10.69 9.56
C ASP A 363 -1.15 10.87 8.64
N GLN A 364 -1.95 11.90 8.90
CA GLN A 364 -3.16 12.15 8.10
C GLN A 364 -2.81 12.50 6.64
N HIS A 365 -1.64 13.10 6.39
CA HIS A 365 -1.20 13.44 5.04
C HIS A 365 -1.04 12.21 4.14
N MET A 366 -0.68 11.04 4.68
CA MET A 366 -0.64 9.78 3.93
C MET A 366 -2.02 9.36 3.41
N GLU A 367 -3.06 9.50 4.23
CA GLU A 367 -4.44 9.17 3.83
C GLU A 367 -4.98 10.19 2.83
N ASP A 368 -4.68 11.48 3.03
CA ASP A 368 -5.06 12.55 2.13
C ASP A 368 -4.37 12.42 0.76
N ALA A 369 -3.07 12.05 0.74
CA ALA A 369 -2.31 11.82 -0.47
C ALA A 369 -2.87 10.65 -1.30
N LEU A 370 -3.27 9.55 -0.65
CA LEU A 370 -3.91 8.43 -1.33
C LEU A 370 -5.27 8.83 -1.94
N GLN A 371 -6.10 9.56 -1.17
CA GLN A 371 -7.40 10.03 -1.68
C GLN A 371 -7.20 10.97 -2.87
N GLU A 372 -6.20 11.85 -2.81
CA GLU A 372 -5.87 12.73 -3.92
C GLU A 372 -5.35 11.97 -5.15
N HIS A 373 -4.54 10.94 -4.94
CA HIS A 373 -4.10 10.02 -6.00
C HIS A 373 -5.31 9.35 -6.68
N ASP A 374 -6.20 8.72 -5.91
CA ASP A 374 -7.40 8.06 -6.42
C ASP A 374 -8.33 9.06 -7.13
N ARG A 375 -8.47 10.28 -6.60
CA ARG A 375 -9.25 11.35 -7.23
C ARG A 375 -8.68 11.71 -8.59
N LYS A 376 -7.37 11.93 -8.69
CA LYS A 376 -6.68 12.24 -9.95
C LYS A 376 -6.76 11.10 -10.96
N LEU A 377 -6.59 9.85 -10.50
CA LEU A 377 -6.70 8.66 -11.34
C LEU A 377 -8.09 8.57 -11.97
N ASN A 378 -9.14 8.68 -11.15
CA ASN A 378 -10.52 8.67 -11.63
C ASN A 378 -10.81 9.86 -12.57
N TRP A 379 -10.25 11.03 -12.28
CA TRP A 379 -10.39 12.22 -13.13
C TRP A 379 -9.81 12.01 -14.53
N VAL A 380 -8.59 11.44 -14.63
CA VAL A 380 -7.95 11.13 -15.91
C VAL A 380 -8.68 10.01 -16.65
N LEU A 381 -9.11 8.95 -15.95
CA LEU A 381 -9.92 7.86 -16.54
C LEU A 381 -11.22 8.43 -17.14
N ASP A 382 -11.96 9.21 -16.37
CA ASP A 382 -13.20 9.83 -16.81
C ASP A 382 -12.97 10.77 -18.01
N ALA A 383 -11.88 11.55 -18.01
CA ALA A 383 -11.51 12.38 -19.14
C ALA A 383 -11.16 11.58 -20.40
N LEU A 384 -10.45 10.46 -20.25
CA LEU A 384 -10.11 9.55 -21.34
C LEU A 384 -11.36 8.92 -21.97
N HIS A 385 -12.30 8.43 -21.15
CA HIS A 385 -13.55 7.81 -21.63
C HIS A 385 -14.50 8.79 -22.33
N HIS A 386 -14.47 10.07 -21.93
CA HIS A 386 -15.37 11.11 -22.46
C HIS A 386 -14.71 12.05 -23.47
N ASN A 387 -13.55 11.68 -24.04
CA ASN A 387 -12.81 12.49 -25.04
C ASN A 387 -12.51 13.92 -24.56
N ARG A 388 -12.15 14.08 -23.29
CA ARG A 388 -11.77 15.39 -22.70
C ARG A 388 -10.27 15.58 -22.53
N LEU A 389 -9.47 14.61 -22.96
CA LEU A 389 -8.03 14.81 -23.14
C LEU A 389 -7.79 15.51 -24.47
N GLU A 390 -6.86 16.46 -24.49
CA GLU A 390 -6.45 17.19 -25.70
C GLU A 390 -4.93 17.46 -25.67
N LEU A 391 -4.36 17.79 -26.83
CA LEU A 391 -2.94 18.15 -26.96
C LEU A 391 -2.80 19.63 -27.27
N HIS A 392 -1.94 20.30 -26.52
CA HIS A 392 -1.45 21.64 -26.86
C HIS A 392 -0.02 21.52 -27.40
N TYR A 393 0.37 22.41 -28.29
CA TYR A 393 1.63 22.36 -29.02
C TYR A 393 2.51 23.54 -28.64
N GLN A 394 3.78 23.27 -28.34
CA GLN A 394 4.78 24.31 -28.13
C GLN A 394 5.83 24.27 -29.24
N PRO A 395 6.04 25.36 -30.01
CA PRO A 395 6.98 25.38 -31.11
C PRO A 395 8.44 25.30 -30.66
N ILE A 396 9.24 24.59 -31.46
CA ILE A 396 10.69 24.49 -31.35
C ILE A 396 11.31 25.16 -32.58
N LEU A 397 12.06 26.24 -32.37
CA LEU A 397 12.78 26.92 -33.44
C LEU A 397 14.10 26.20 -33.74
N SER A 398 14.52 26.18 -35.00
CA SER A 398 15.80 25.64 -35.43
C SER A 398 16.56 26.59 -36.35
N LEU A 399 17.89 26.49 -36.29
CA LEU A 399 18.86 27.14 -37.18
C LEU A 399 19.38 26.20 -38.28
N ASP A 400 18.78 25.03 -38.44
CA ASP A 400 19.16 24.05 -39.46
C ASP A 400 18.53 24.41 -40.82
N GLY A 401 19.29 25.10 -41.68
CA GLY A 401 18.93 25.33 -43.08
C GLY A 401 19.94 24.67 -44.02
N GLY A 402 19.54 23.63 -44.76
CA GLY A 402 20.32 22.91 -45.78
C GLY A 402 20.68 23.71 -47.04
N THR A 403 20.68 25.03 -46.96
CA THR A 403 21.19 25.94 -48.00
C THR A 403 22.07 26.96 -47.32
N ALA A 404 23.12 27.42 -48.01
CA ALA A 404 24.24 28.24 -47.54
C ALA A 404 23.92 29.59 -46.84
N ALA A 405 22.71 29.80 -46.31
CA ALA A 405 22.25 31.03 -45.69
C ALA A 405 21.55 30.88 -44.31
N GLY A 406 21.60 29.72 -43.63
CA GLY A 406 21.27 29.60 -42.20
C GLY A 406 19.96 30.28 -41.75
N VAL A 407 18.83 29.90 -42.35
CA VAL A 407 17.52 30.53 -42.07
C VAL A 407 16.88 29.92 -40.83
N VAL A 408 16.32 30.78 -39.95
CA VAL A 408 15.54 30.32 -38.78
C VAL A 408 14.17 29.83 -39.22
N GLY A 409 13.80 28.64 -38.77
CA GLY A 409 12.51 28.01 -39.04
C GLY A 409 11.90 27.35 -37.81
N VAL A 410 10.63 26.97 -37.91
CA VAL A 410 9.99 26.08 -36.94
C VAL A 410 10.30 24.65 -37.38
N HIS A 411 10.96 23.88 -36.53
CA HIS A 411 11.41 22.52 -36.85
C HIS A 411 10.41 21.48 -36.38
N SER A 412 9.95 21.62 -35.15
CA SER A 412 9.04 20.70 -34.51
C SER A 412 8.15 21.44 -33.51
N ALA A 413 7.15 20.73 -32.98
CA ALA A 413 6.34 21.19 -31.88
C ALA A 413 6.17 20.07 -30.86
N GLU A 414 6.38 20.37 -29.58
CA GLU A 414 6.12 19.41 -28.50
C GLU A 414 4.63 19.38 -28.19
N ALA A 415 4.04 18.20 -28.23
CA ALA A 415 2.67 17.93 -27.86
C ALA A 415 2.57 17.65 -26.36
N LEU A 416 1.90 18.56 -25.67
CA LEU A 416 1.75 18.59 -24.23
C LEU A 416 0.31 18.26 -23.86
N LEU A 417 0.15 17.19 -23.08
CA LEU A 417 -1.17 16.70 -22.66
C LEU A 417 -1.90 17.74 -21.81
N ARG A 418 -3.20 17.88 -22.08
CA ARG A 418 -4.13 18.71 -21.34
C ARG A 418 -5.39 17.92 -21.03
N LEU A 419 -6.04 18.29 -19.93
CA LEU A 419 -7.31 17.72 -19.51
C LEU A 419 -8.33 18.84 -19.39
N ARG A 420 -9.46 18.70 -20.08
CA ARG A 420 -10.57 19.65 -20.03
C ARG A 420 -11.67 19.17 -19.08
N ASP A 421 -12.14 20.05 -18.21
CA ASP A 421 -13.33 19.80 -17.38
C ASP A 421 -14.23 21.04 -17.29
N ALA A 422 -15.13 21.07 -16.30
CA ALA A 422 -16.06 22.17 -16.10
C ALA A 422 -15.37 23.47 -15.65
N ASP A 423 -14.20 23.37 -15.00
CA ASP A 423 -13.44 24.50 -14.46
C ASP A 423 -12.41 25.04 -15.47
N GLY A 424 -12.13 24.30 -16.54
CA GLY A 424 -11.32 24.78 -17.66
C GLY A 424 -10.39 23.72 -18.23
N VAL A 425 -9.23 24.17 -18.73
CA VAL A 425 -8.18 23.31 -19.28
C VAL A 425 -7.01 23.25 -18.31
N HIS A 426 -6.66 22.05 -17.88
CA HIS A 426 -5.62 21.77 -16.90
C HIS A 426 -4.37 21.24 -17.57
N THR A 427 -3.20 21.69 -17.11
CA THR A 427 -1.89 21.19 -17.56
C THR A 427 -1.59 19.82 -16.98
N ALA A 428 -0.77 19.02 -17.67
CA ALA A 428 -0.30 17.72 -17.17
C ALA A 428 0.20 17.75 -15.73
N GLY A 429 0.90 18.82 -15.29
CA GLY A 429 1.36 18.96 -13.90
C GLY A 429 0.28 18.86 -12.81
N ALA A 430 -1.00 19.07 -13.13
CA ALA A 430 -2.10 18.86 -12.17
C ALA A 430 -2.34 17.36 -11.88
N PHE A 431 -2.05 16.49 -12.84
CA PHE A 431 -2.34 15.04 -12.80
C PHE A 431 -1.15 14.15 -13.19
N GLU A 432 0.06 14.69 -13.34
CA GLU A 432 1.25 13.95 -13.75
C GLU A 432 1.56 12.77 -12.83
N SER A 433 1.27 12.93 -11.52
CA SER A 433 1.52 11.92 -10.49
C SER A 433 0.80 10.59 -10.72
N VAL A 434 -0.25 10.56 -11.55
CA VAL A 434 -1.00 9.33 -11.85
C VAL A 434 -0.75 8.81 -13.27
N LEU A 435 -0.05 9.56 -14.14
CA LEU A 435 0.12 9.18 -15.54
C LEU A 435 0.91 7.88 -15.74
N ASP A 436 1.69 7.47 -14.74
CA ASP A 436 2.44 6.20 -14.73
C ASP A 436 1.70 5.07 -13.99
N ASP A 437 0.43 5.26 -13.59
CA ASP A 437 -0.39 4.21 -13.00
C ASP A 437 -0.70 3.10 -14.03
N GLU A 438 -0.79 1.86 -13.55
CA GLU A 438 -0.99 0.68 -14.41
C GLU A 438 -2.30 0.75 -15.21
N GLN A 439 -3.33 1.41 -14.67
CA GLN A 439 -4.66 1.50 -15.26
C GLN A 439 -4.72 2.54 -16.38
N ILE A 440 -3.89 3.58 -16.35
CA ILE A 440 -3.98 4.70 -17.31
C ILE A 440 -2.74 4.95 -18.16
N GLY A 441 -1.54 4.53 -17.74
CA GLY A 441 -0.32 4.87 -18.47
C GLY A 441 -0.33 4.42 -19.93
N VAL A 442 -0.67 3.15 -20.18
CA VAL A 442 -0.78 2.60 -21.55
C VAL A 442 -1.97 3.22 -22.31
N PRO A 443 -3.21 3.28 -21.76
CA PRO A 443 -4.32 3.94 -22.45
C PRO A 443 -4.09 5.40 -22.83
N VAL A 444 -3.49 6.20 -21.94
CA VAL A 444 -3.16 7.61 -22.20
C VAL A 444 -2.06 7.70 -23.26
N GLY A 445 -1.02 6.87 -23.18
CA GLY A 445 0.04 6.84 -24.19
C GLY A 445 -0.49 6.50 -25.60
N ARG A 446 -1.44 5.56 -25.71
CA ARG A 446 -2.15 5.27 -26.97
C ARG A 446 -2.94 6.47 -27.50
N PHE A 447 -3.63 7.19 -26.63
CA PHE A 447 -4.33 8.43 -26.99
C PHE A 447 -3.34 9.48 -27.53
N VAL A 448 -2.23 9.72 -26.81
CA VAL A 448 -1.20 10.69 -27.19
C VAL A 448 -0.61 10.36 -28.57
N LEU A 449 -0.24 9.09 -28.81
CA LEU A 449 0.28 8.64 -30.11
C LEU A 449 -0.72 8.91 -31.24
N SER A 450 -1.99 8.57 -31.05
CA SER A 450 -3.02 8.78 -32.08
C SER A 450 -3.22 10.27 -32.36
N ALA A 451 -3.48 11.08 -31.32
CA ALA A 451 -3.77 12.49 -31.48
C ALA A 451 -2.58 13.30 -32.04
N ALA A 452 -1.35 12.91 -31.70
CA ALA A 452 -0.14 13.53 -32.26
C ALA A 452 0.05 13.18 -33.73
N LEU A 453 -0.17 11.93 -34.14
CA LEU A 453 -0.11 11.51 -35.54
C LEU A 453 -1.23 12.14 -36.38
N ASP A 454 -2.43 12.29 -35.82
CA ASP A 454 -3.53 13.03 -36.43
C ASP A 454 -3.12 14.48 -36.76
N GLN A 455 -2.46 15.17 -35.81
CA GLN A 455 -1.95 16.52 -36.03
C GLN A 455 -0.78 16.55 -37.01
N ALA A 456 0.18 15.63 -36.89
CA ALA A 456 1.33 15.54 -37.77
C ALA A 456 0.91 15.31 -39.22
N GLN A 457 -0.08 14.43 -39.45
CA GLN A 457 -0.66 14.18 -40.78
C GLN A 457 -1.33 15.45 -41.32
N ARG A 458 -2.14 16.15 -40.50
CA ARG A 458 -2.79 17.40 -40.91
C ARG A 458 -1.78 18.47 -41.33
N TRP A 459 -0.71 18.69 -40.55
CA TRP A 459 0.34 19.62 -40.93
C TRP A 459 1.07 19.19 -42.20
N HIS A 460 1.38 17.91 -42.35
CA HIS A 460 2.01 17.41 -43.56
C HIS A 460 1.16 17.63 -44.81
N LEU A 461 -0.15 17.35 -44.75
CA LEU A 461 -1.09 17.57 -45.86
C LEU A 461 -1.27 19.06 -46.21
N GLN A 462 -1.06 19.95 -45.25
CA GLN A 462 -1.01 21.40 -45.47
C GLN A 462 0.33 21.88 -46.07
N GLY A 463 1.26 20.97 -46.38
CA GLY A 463 2.59 21.30 -46.88
C GLY A 463 3.54 21.84 -45.79
N ARG A 464 3.22 21.62 -44.51
CA ARG A 464 4.07 22.02 -43.38
C ARG A 464 4.98 20.87 -42.98
N GLU A 465 6.27 21.15 -42.99
CA GLU A 465 7.32 20.18 -42.73
C GLU A 465 7.71 20.15 -41.23
N ILE A 466 6.72 20.05 -40.33
CA ILE A 466 6.91 20.15 -38.87
C ILE A 466 6.81 18.77 -38.24
N GLN A 467 7.76 18.43 -37.35
CA GLN A 467 7.66 17.22 -36.53
C GLN A 467 6.83 17.46 -35.27
N VAL A 468 6.15 16.42 -34.77
CA VAL A 468 5.44 16.42 -33.49
C VAL A 468 6.22 15.57 -32.51
N ASN A 469 6.63 16.18 -31.41
CA ASN A 469 7.31 15.47 -30.33
C ASN A 469 6.28 15.08 -29.26
N VAL A 470 6.35 13.84 -28.75
CA VAL A 470 5.43 13.33 -27.73
C VAL A 470 6.19 12.69 -26.58
N ASN A 471 5.83 13.06 -25.36
CA ASN A 471 6.30 12.38 -24.16
C ASN A 471 5.61 11.03 -24.00
N ILE A 472 6.41 9.97 -23.86
CA ILE A 472 5.92 8.61 -23.57
C ILE A 472 6.46 8.17 -22.22
N SER A 473 5.57 7.71 -21.33
CA SER A 473 5.98 7.20 -20.04
C SER A 473 6.89 5.98 -20.16
N PRO A 474 7.87 5.79 -19.25
CA PRO A 474 8.68 4.58 -19.22
C PRO A 474 7.83 3.30 -19.16
N ARG A 475 6.71 3.33 -18.43
CA ARG A 475 5.75 2.22 -18.36
C ARG A 475 5.17 1.85 -19.73
N HIS A 476 4.68 2.83 -20.50
CA HIS A 476 4.15 2.52 -21.84
C HIS A 476 5.27 2.16 -22.81
N PHE A 477 6.42 2.83 -22.74
CA PHE A 477 7.56 2.57 -23.63
C PHE A 477 8.12 1.15 -23.49
N LEU A 478 8.14 0.61 -22.27
CA LEU A 478 8.63 -0.73 -21.97
C LEU A 478 7.52 -1.79 -21.97
N ASP A 479 6.26 -1.40 -22.22
CA ASP A 479 5.16 -2.34 -22.33
C ASP A 479 5.37 -3.31 -23.51
N PRO A 480 5.15 -4.63 -23.33
CA PRO A 480 5.31 -5.61 -24.40
C PRO A 480 4.50 -5.32 -25.68
N GLN A 481 3.40 -4.56 -25.56
CA GLN A 481 2.52 -4.16 -26.67
C GLN A 481 2.93 -2.82 -27.31
N PHE A 482 3.88 -2.07 -26.76
CA PHE A 482 4.23 -0.73 -27.23
C PHE A 482 4.53 -0.66 -28.74
N LEU A 483 5.37 -1.56 -29.24
CA LEU A 483 5.73 -1.59 -30.67
C LEU A 483 4.52 -1.94 -31.56
N SER A 484 3.57 -2.72 -31.04
CA SER A 484 2.30 -3.00 -31.72
C SER A 484 1.38 -1.78 -31.73
N ASP A 485 1.30 -1.07 -30.60
CA ASP A 485 0.53 0.16 -30.47
C ASP A 485 1.05 1.23 -31.44
N LEU A 486 2.37 1.45 -31.47
CA LEU A 486 3.03 2.39 -32.36
C LEU A 486 2.77 2.06 -33.83
N ARG A 487 2.92 0.78 -34.21
CA ARG A 487 2.62 0.34 -35.58
C ARG A 487 1.16 0.58 -35.95
N THR A 488 0.24 0.22 -35.07
CA THR A 488 -1.20 0.42 -35.29
C THR A 488 -1.51 1.91 -35.45
N ALA A 489 -0.88 2.77 -34.65
CA ALA A 489 -1.06 4.21 -34.75
C ALA A 489 -0.52 4.74 -36.10
N LEU A 490 0.66 4.30 -36.54
CA LEU A 490 1.22 4.68 -37.85
C LEU A 490 0.35 4.19 -39.02
N GLU A 491 -0.14 2.95 -38.97
CA GLU A 491 -0.99 2.36 -40.03
C GLU A 491 -2.32 3.11 -40.20
N ARG A 492 -2.86 3.71 -39.13
CA ARG A 492 -4.05 4.57 -39.19
C ARG A 492 -3.79 5.91 -39.86
N HIS A 493 -2.53 6.33 -40.00
CA HIS A 493 -2.12 7.62 -40.56
C HIS A 493 -1.16 7.43 -41.75
N PRO A 494 -1.57 6.75 -42.84
CA PRO A 494 -0.68 6.35 -43.93
C PRO A 494 -0.11 7.51 -44.73
N GLN A 495 -0.69 8.72 -44.61
CA GLN A 495 -0.19 9.92 -45.27
C GLN A 495 0.83 10.67 -44.43
N CYS A 496 1.04 10.28 -43.17
CA CYS A 496 2.06 10.88 -42.30
C CYS A 496 3.36 10.09 -42.42
N PRO A 497 4.47 10.70 -42.88
CA PRO A 497 5.78 10.06 -42.80
C PRO A 497 6.13 9.76 -41.34
N PRO A 498 6.57 8.55 -40.97
CA PRO A 498 6.89 8.20 -39.58
C PRO A 498 7.93 9.12 -38.94
N GLU A 499 8.81 9.72 -39.74
CA GLU A 499 9.82 10.69 -39.31
C GLU A 499 9.25 12.00 -38.77
N ARG A 500 7.94 12.24 -38.95
CA ARG A 500 7.23 13.36 -38.33
C ARG A 500 6.93 13.13 -36.86
N LEU A 501 6.97 11.90 -36.38
CA LEU A 501 6.81 11.58 -34.97
C LEU A 501 8.17 11.47 -34.29
N VAL A 502 8.34 12.20 -33.20
CA VAL A 502 9.49 12.08 -32.30
C VAL A 502 8.98 11.63 -30.94
N LEU A 503 9.48 10.50 -30.45
CA LEU A 503 9.17 10.02 -29.11
C LEU A 503 10.20 10.58 -28.14
N GLU A 504 9.72 11.25 -27.09
CA GLU A 504 10.53 11.76 -25.98
C GLU A 504 10.37 10.82 -24.80
N VAL A 505 11.50 10.35 -24.28
CA VAL A 505 11.58 9.49 -23.09
C VAL A 505 12.50 10.16 -22.08
N THR A 506 12.07 10.21 -20.82
CA THR A 506 12.82 10.90 -19.75
C THR A 506 14.07 10.13 -19.34
N GLU A 507 15.09 10.84 -18.83
CA GLU A 507 16.29 10.21 -18.27
C GLU A 507 15.99 9.39 -16.99
N HIS A 508 15.01 9.82 -16.19
CA HIS A 508 14.68 9.21 -14.89
C HIS A 508 13.80 7.98 -15.04
N GLY A 509 14.46 6.83 -15.13
CA GLY A 509 13.87 5.54 -14.87
C GLY A 509 14.98 4.51 -14.78
N SER A 510 15.18 3.90 -13.61
CA SER A 510 16.11 2.77 -13.46
C SER A 510 15.81 1.60 -14.41
N GLU A 511 14.62 1.62 -15.03
CA GLU A 511 14.11 0.65 -15.99
C GLU A 511 14.60 0.89 -17.44
N LEU A 512 15.05 2.11 -17.77
CA LEU A 512 15.68 2.43 -19.05
C LEU A 512 17.11 1.88 -19.15
N ASP A 513 17.74 1.54 -18.02
CA ASP A 513 19.05 0.86 -17.94
C ASP A 513 18.98 -0.64 -18.31
N SER A 514 18.17 -0.96 -19.32
CA SER A 514 17.89 -2.33 -19.73
C SER A 514 18.15 -2.52 -21.22
N ARG A 515 18.61 -3.72 -21.60
CA ARG A 515 18.70 -4.15 -23.01
C ARG A 515 17.35 -3.99 -23.76
N MET A 516 16.25 -3.98 -23.02
CA MET A 516 14.91 -3.76 -23.56
C MET A 516 14.75 -2.35 -24.10
N ALA A 517 15.18 -1.31 -23.37
CA ALA A 517 15.06 0.07 -23.84
C ALA A 517 15.83 0.28 -25.16
N SER A 518 17.09 -0.17 -25.24
CA SER A 518 17.87 -0.12 -26.49
C SER A 518 17.19 -0.89 -27.63
N PHE A 519 16.60 -2.05 -27.33
CA PHE A 519 15.84 -2.82 -28.32
C PHE A 519 14.63 -2.05 -28.84
N VAL A 520 13.83 -1.44 -27.96
CA VAL A 520 12.65 -0.65 -28.34
C VAL A 520 13.07 0.56 -29.17
N VAL A 521 14.09 1.32 -28.76
CA VAL A 521 14.63 2.46 -29.54
C VAL A 521 15.03 2.04 -30.95
N SER A 522 15.79 0.94 -31.07
CA SER A 522 16.20 0.40 -32.38
C SER A 522 15.00 0.03 -33.25
N ARG A 523 13.95 -0.58 -32.66
CA ARG A 523 12.71 -0.92 -33.37
C ARG A 523 11.90 0.30 -33.79
N CYS A 524 11.80 1.34 -32.97
CA CYS A 524 11.18 2.61 -33.36
C CYS A 524 11.89 3.22 -34.58
N ARG A 525 13.23 3.22 -34.58
CA ARG A 525 14.03 3.69 -35.72
C ARG A 525 13.79 2.88 -36.99
N HIS A 526 13.69 1.56 -36.89
CA HIS A 526 13.35 0.71 -38.03
C HIS A 526 11.95 1.00 -38.60
N LEU A 527 11.03 1.54 -37.79
CA LEU A 527 9.72 2.04 -38.25
C LEU A 527 9.79 3.47 -38.81
N GLY A 528 10.97 4.10 -38.82
CA GLY A 528 11.17 5.48 -39.27
C GLY A 528 10.86 6.54 -38.21
N VAL A 529 10.53 6.14 -36.98
CA VAL A 529 10.20 7.05 -35.87
C VAL A 529 11.49 7.45 -35.15
N ARG A 530 11.63 8.74 -34.84
CA ARG A 530 12.77 9.26 -34.09
C ARG A 530 12.54 9.12 -32.60
N VAL A 531 13.62 8.89 -31.84
CA VAL A 531 13.59 8.91 -30.38
C VAL A 531 14.56 9.97 -29.88
N ALA A 532 14.11 10.74 -28.89
CA ALA A 532 14.85 11.77 -28.20
C ALA A 532 14.86 11.48 -26.70
N LEU A 533 15.95 11.85 -26.03
CA LEU A 533 16.05 11.77 -24.57
C LEU A 533 15.69 13.13 -23.98
N ASP A 534 14.77 13.13 -23.01
CA ASP A 534 14.32 14.31 -22.28
C ASP A 534 15.02 14.45 -20.91
N ASP A 535 14.98 15.66 -20.34
CA ASP A 535 15.56 16.03 -19.03
C ASP A 535 17.08 15.76 -18.88
N PHE A 536 17.82 15.78 -19.97
CA PHE A 536 19.24 15.39 -19.99
C PHE A 536 20.10 16.24 -19.04
N GLY A 537 20.83 15.55 -18.16
CA GLY A 537 21.80 16.14 -17.22
C GLY A 537 21.29 16.26 -15.78
N THR A 538 20.02 15.92 -15.53
CA THR A 538 19.42 15.94 -14.18
C THR A 538 19.25 14.56 -13.56
N GLY A 539 19.49 13.49 -14.33
CA GLY A 539 19.43 12.09 -13.87
C GLY A 539 20.79 11.47 -13.58
N SER A 540 20.75 10.15 -13.31
CA SER A 540 21.92 9.31 -13.09
C SER A 540 22.39 8.58 -14.36
N ALA A 541 21.88 8.95 -15.55
CA ALA A 541 22.29 8.28 -16.77
C ALA A 541 23.76 8.57 -17.06
N SER A 542 24.57 7.51 -16.99
CA SER A 542 25.95 7.55 -17.39
C SER A 542 26.06 7.97 -18.86
N LEU A 543 27.10 8.72 -19.22
CA LEU A 543 27.48 8.94 -20.63
C LEU A 543 27.62 7.61 -21.41
N THR A 544 27.95 6.53 -20.70
CA THR A 544 27.99 5.16 -21.26
C THR A 544 26.61 4.70 -21.71
N HIS A 545 25.56 5.05 -20.96
CA HIS A 545 24.17 4.70 -21.27
C HIS A 545 23.67 5.47 -22.48
N LEU A 546 23.93 6.78 -22.53
CA LEU A 546 23.62 7.61 -23.69
C LEU A 546 24.29 7.11 -24.98
N GLN A 547 25.51 6.55 -24.87
CA GLN A 547 26.19 5.95 -26.03
C GLN A 547 25.52 4.65 -26.51
N GLN A 548 24.90 3.88 -25.61
CA GLN A 548 24.23 2.62 -25.95
C GLN A 548 22.80 2.83 -26.47
N LEU A 549 22.13 3.90 -26.04
CA LEU A 549 20.86 4.31 -26.58
C LEU A 549 21.09 5.03 -27.91
N GLU A 550 20.69 4.41 -29.02
CA GLU A 550 20.80 5.02 -30.36
C GLU A 550 19.77 6.15 -30.58
N VAL A 551 19.69 7.12 -29.65
CA VAL A 551 18.81 8.28 -29.76
C VAL A 551 19.28 9.26 -30.84
N SER A 552 18.35 10.05 -31.35
CA SER A 552 18.60 11.03 -32.42
C SER A 552 18.85 12.45 -31.91
N SER A 553 18.37 12.75 -30.70
CA SER A 553 18.54 14.05 -30.07
C SER A 553 18.41 13.96 -28.55
N VAL A 554 18.88 14.99 -27.87
CA VAL A 554 18.74 15.20 -26.42
C VAL A 554 18.12 16.57 -26.15
N LYS A 555 17.28 16.67 -25.13
CA LYS A 555 16.74 17.93 -24.62
C LYS A 555 17.47 18.28 -23.32
N ILE A 556 18.09 19.46 -23.27
CA ILE A 556 18.74 19.95 -22.06
C ILE A 556 17.66 20.53 -21.15
N ASP A 557 17.59 20.01 -19.92
CA ASP A 557 16.61 20.44 -18.93
C ASP A 557 16.66 21.97 -18.68
N ARG A 558 15.49 22.54 -18.44
CA ARG A 558 15.27 23.97 -18.21
C ARG A 558 16.09 24.55 -17.05
N SER A 559 16.48 23.75 -16.04
CA SER A 559 17.26 24.27 -14.91
C SER A 559 18.63 24.79 -15.35
N PHE A 560 19.26 24.13 -16.31
CA PHE A 560 20.55 24.52 -16.88
C PHE A 560 20.45 25.78 -17.75
N THR A 561 19.34 25.94 -18.47
CA THR A 561 19.08 27.15 -19.26
C THR A 561 18.77 28.35 -18.37
N ARG A 562 17.95 28.17 -17.32
CA ARG A 562 17.55 29.25 -16.39
C ARG A 562 18.74 29.89 -15.70
N ASP A 563 19.71 29.07 -15.29
CA ASP A 563 20.81 29.53 -14.45
C ASP A 563 22.04 30.00 -15.26
N LEU A 564 21.91 30.09 -16.60
CA LEU A 564 23.00 30.39 -17.53
C LEU A 564 23.73 31.72 -17.26
N PHE A 565 22.99 32.77 -16.88
CA PHE A 565 23.55 34.10 -16.62
C PHE A 565 23.93 34.34 -15.16
N THR A 566 23.31 33.60 -14.23
CA THR A 566 23.43 33.82 -12.79
C THR A 566 24.48 32.89 -12.16
N SER A 567 24.58 31.65 -12.65
CA SER A 567 25.46 30.61 -12.11
C SER A 567 26.62 30.32 -13.05
N GLY A 568 27.85 30.52 -12.55
CA GLY A 568 29.05 30.10 -13.25
C GLY A 568 29.10 28.59 -13.47
N ALA A 569 28.73 27.81 -12.46
CA ALA A 569 28.65 26.36 -12.57
C ALA A 569 27.58 25.93 -13.59
N GLY A 570 26.42 26.61 -13.60
CA GLY A 570 25.38 26.39 -14.60
C GLY A 570 25.89 26.60 -16.02
N LEU A 571 26.57 27.71 -16.29
CA LEU A 571 27.21 27.97 -17.58
C LEU A 571 28.21 26.87 -17.99
N SER A 572 29.12 26.47 -17.08
CA SER A 572 30.10 25.43 -17.36
C SER A 572 29.45 24.08 -17.69
N ILE A 573 28.39 23.70 -16.95
CA ILE A 573 27.66 22.45 -17.18
C ILE A 573 26.91 22.51 -18.52
N THR A 574 26.13 23.57 -18.77
CA THR A 574 25.37 23.74 -20.03
C THR A 574 26.31 23.69 -21.24
N TYR A 575 27.44 24.41 -21.19
CA TYR A 575 28.43 24.37 -22.27
C TYR A 575 29.05 22.98 -22.43
N GLY A 576 29.40 22.30 -21.33
CA GLY A 576 29.91 20.94 -21.35
C GLY A 576 28.94 19.92 -21.98
N LEU A 577 27.65 19.98 -21.60
CA LEU A 577 26.60 19.12 -22.14
C LEU A 577 26.43 19.34 -23.64
N LEU A 578 26.35 20.60 -24.09
CA LEU A 578 26.25 20.95 -25.52
C LEU A 578 27.43 20.39 -26.33
N ARG A 579 28.67 20.55 -25.82
CA ARG A 579 29.87 20.04 -26.50
C ARG A 579 29.91 18.52 -26.51
N THR A 580 29.50 17.87 -25.43
CA THR A 580 29.47 16.40 -25.32
C THR A 580 28.47 15.80 -26.30
N ALA A 581 27.24 16.33 -26.33
CA ALA A 581 26.22 15.91 -27.27
C ALA A 581 26.67 16.10 -28.74
N ALA A 582 27.32 17.22 -29.05
CA ALA A 582 27.88 17.47 -30.38
C ALA A 582 28.97 16.44 -30.76
N LEU A 583 29.87 16.08 -29.85
CA LEU A 583 30.89 15.05 -30.08
C LEU A 583 30.29 13.66 -30.31
N MET A 584 29.12 13.38 -29.74
CA MET A 584 28.36 12.16 -29.94
C MET A 584 27.50 12.19 -31.21
N GLY A 585 27.49 13.31 -31.96
CA GLY A 585 26.65 13.47 -33.15
C GLY A 585 25.15 13.62 -32.84
N LEU A 586 24.79 13.95 -31.60
CA LEU A 586 23.41 14.12 -31.17
C LEU A 586 22.95 15.56 -31.44
N ALA A 587 21.74 15.72 -31.96
CA ALA A 587 21.13 17.04 -32.02
C ALA A 587 20.65 17.47 -30.64
N VAL A 588 20.77 18.75 -30.32
CA VAL A 588 20.41 19.28 -28.99
C VAL A 588 19.26 20.27 -29.11
N VAL A 589 18.27 20.11 -28.25
CA VAL A 589 17.21 21.09 -27.99
C VAL A 589 17.46 21.70 -26.61
N ALA A 590 17.52 23.01 -26.53
CA ALA A 590 17.58 23.69 -25.24
C ALA A 590 16.18 24.08 -24.78
N GLU A 591 15.77 23.58 -23.62
CA GLU A 591 14.48 23.90 -23.01
C GLU A 591 14.53 25.10 -22.09
N GLY A 592 13.36 25.62 -21.73
CA GLY A 592 13.24 26.68 -20.73
C GLY A 592 13.78 28.03 -21.21
N VAL A 593 13.91 28.24 -22.52
CA VAL A 593 14.33 29.51 -23.12
C VAL A 593 13.32 30.59 -22.79
N SER A 594 13.59 31.31 -21.71
CA SER A 594 12.62 32.24 -21.10
C SER A 594 12.73 33.65 -21.66
N THR A 595 13.89 34.02 -22.20
CA THR A 595 14.13 35.34 -22.82
C THR A 595 14.91 35.22 -24.13
N PRO A 596 14.83 36.22 -25.03
CA PRO A 596 15.64 36.27 -26.25
C PRO A 596 17.14 36.14 -25.98
N GLN A 597 17.62 36.72 -24.88
CA GLN A 597 19.02 36.66 -24.46
C GLN A 597 19.46 35.22 -24.19
N HIS A 598 18.62 34.38 -23.58
CA HIS A 598 18.91 32.94 -23.41
C HIS A 598 19.14 32.26 -24.76
N ALA A 599 18.24 32.50 -25.74
CA ALA A 599 18.36 31.91 -27.07
C ALA A 599 19.67 32.32 -27.76
N LEU A 600 20.03 33.60 -27.69
CA LEU A 600 21.26 34.12 -28.27
C LEU A 600 22.52 33.58 -27.57
N ALA A 601 22.51 33.47 -26.25
CA ALA A 601 23.61 32.87 -25.51
C ALA A 601 23.79 31.39 -25.89
N LEU A 602 22.70 30.63 -25.92
CA LEU A 602 22.69 29.22 -26.36
C LEU A 602 23.17 29.07 -27.81
N ALA A 603 22.75 29.95 -28.73
CA ALA A 603 23.24 29.96 -30.11
C ALA A 603 24.75 30.17 -30.19
N SER A 604 25.31 31.06 -29.35
CA SER A 604 26.76 31.28 -29.24
C SER A 604 27.52 30.05 -28.72
N MET A 605 26.82 29.16 -28.01
CA MET A 605 27.34 27.88 -27.53
C MET A 605 27.12 26.73 -28.52
N SER A 606 26.81 27.06 -29.79
CA SER A 606 26.52 26.10 -30.87
C SER A 606 25.22 25.30 -30.69
N CYS A 607 24.33 25.71 -29.78
CA CYS A 607 22.97 25.16 -29.74
C CYS A 607 22.21 25.63 -30.98
N ARG A 608 21.41 24.73 -31.58
CA ARG A 608 20.70 24.99 -32.84
C ARG A 608 19.19 24.94 -32.72
N ARG A 609 18.65 24.36 -31.65
CA ARG A 609 17.21 24.21 -31.44
C ARG A 609 16.81 24.75 -30.09
N PHE A 610 15.71 25.50 -30.07
CA PHE A 610 15.30 26.30 -28.91
C PHE A 610 13.83 26.10 -28.62
N GLN A 611 13.51 25.92 -27.34
CA GLN A 611 12.15 25.80 -26.85
C GLN A 611 11.97 26.59 -25.56
N GLY A 612 10.87 27.33 -25.47
CA GLY A 612 10.51 28.05 -24.24
C GLY A 612 9.60 29.26 -24.48
N TYR A 613 9.31 29.97 -23.39
CA TYR A 613 8.34 31.08 -23.40
C TYR A 613 8.80 32.32 -24.15
N ALA A 614 10.10 32.49 -24.42
CA ALA A 614 10.58 33.53 -25.33
C ALA A 614 10.07 33.35 -26.77
N ILE A 615 9.68 32.12 -27.13
CA ILE A 615 9.18 31.75 -28.45
C ILE A 615 7.65 31.76 -28.42
N ALA A 616 7.06 30.87 -27.62
CA ALA A 616 5.63 30.84 -27.36
C ALA A 616 5.31 29.95 -26.15
N ARG A 617 4.14 30.19 -25.54
CA ARG A 617 3.52 29.25 -24.61
C ARG A 617 2.86 28.10 -25.39
N PRO A 618 2.67 26.92 -24.76
CA PRO A 618 1.85 25.86 -25.36
C PRO A 618 0.47 26.37 -25.75
N MET A 619 -0.02 26.00 -26.93
CA MET A 619 -1.27 26.50 -27.49
C MET A 619 -2.05 25.41 -28.22
N THR A 620 -3.34 25.61 -28.51
CA THR A 620 -4.11 24.61 -29.29
C THR A 620 -3.56 24.48 -30.72
N ALA A 621 -3.97 23.42 -31.42
CA ALA A 621 -3.62 23.22 -32.82
C ALA A 621 -3.98 24.42 -33.70
N GLU A 622 -5.17 24.99 -33.50
CA GLU A 622 -5.70 26.11 -34.27
C GLU A 622 -4.90 27.39 -33.99
N ALA A 623 -4.55 27.63 -32.73
CA ALA A 623 -3.69 28.75 -32.34
C ALA A 623 -2.28 28.59 -32.92
N MET A 624 -1.76 27.37 -32.96
CA MET A 624 -0.46 27.05 -33.57
C MET A 624 -0.50 27.31 -35.08
N ASP A 625 -1.56 26.91 -35.79
CA ASP A 625 -1.74 27.18 -37.22
C ASP A 625 -1.70 28.68 -37.53
N ALA A 626 -2.36 29.50 -36.71
CA ALA A 626 -2.30 30.95 -36.82
C ALA A 626 -0.89 31.48 -36.51
N TRP A 627 -0.28 31.06 -35.41
CA TRP A 627 1.05 31.48 -35.00
C TRP A 627 2.13 31.16 -36.04
N LEU A 628 2.05 29.99 -36.69
CA LEU A 628 2.96 29.57 -37.75
C LEU A 628 3.00 30.53 -38.95
N THR A 629 1.96 31.34 -39.16
CA THR A 629 1.92 32.34 -40.24
C THR A 629 2.55 33.67 -39.84
N THR A 630 2.59 34.01 -38.54
CA THR A 630 2.99 35.33 -38.04
C THR A 630 4.20 35.32 -37.10
N TRP A 631 4.75 34.17 -36.73
CA TRP A 631 5.79 34.09 -35.70
C TRP A 631 7.04 34.93 -35.99
N ARG A 632 7.43 35.08 -37.26
CA ARG A 632 8.61 35.87 -37.65
C ARG A 632 8.47 37.35 -37.29
N SER A 633 7.26 37.92 -37.41
CA SER A 633 7.02 39.31 -37.01
C SER A 633 6.85 39.45 -35.49
N GLN A 634 6.39 38.39 -34.82
CA GLN A 634 6.25 38.37 -33.36
C GLN A 634 7.60 38.19 -32.64
N LEU A 635 8.57 37.57 -33.30
CA LEU A 635 9.90 37.26 -32.74
C LEU A 635 11.02 37.91 -33.59
N PRO A 636 11.11 39.26 -33.65
CA PRO A 636 12.14 39.93 -34.46
C PRO A 636 13.57 39.56 -34.05
N TRP A 637 13.77 39.26 -32.76
CA TRP A 637 15.06 38.82 -32.22
C TRP A 637 15.55 37.50 -32.82
N ALA A 638 14.66 36.64 -33.33
CA ALA A 638 15.03 35.34 -33.91
C ALA A 638 15.90 35.52 -35.16
N ALA A 639 15.77 36.64 -35.88
CA ALA A 639 16.62 36.97 -37.03
C ALA A 639 18.11 37.17 -36.65
N LEU A 640 18.41 37.40 -35.37
CA LEU A 640 19.79 37.55 -34.88
C LEU A 640 20.48 36.21 -34.66
N LEU A 641 19.73 35.11 -34.49
CA LEU A 641 20.29 33.80 -34.14
C LEU A 641 21.34 33.28 -35.14
N PRO A 642 21.17 33.38 -36.47
CA PRO A 642 22.19 32.90 -37.41
C PRO A 642 23.51 33.65 -37.28
N LYS A 643 23.45 34.97 -37.04
CA LYS A 643 24.64 35.81 -36.83
C LYS A 643 25.27 35.54 -35.46
N GLN A 644 24.45 35.30 -34.44
CA GLN A 644 24.90 34.95 -33.10
C GLN A 644 25.63 33.60 -33.07
N ALA A 645 25.15 32.61 -33.84
CA ALA A 645 25.76 31.29 -33.96
C ALA A 645 27.14 31.29 -34.64
N GLN A 646 27.56 32.41 -35.26
CA GLN A 646 28.89 32.56 -35.85
C GLN A 646 29.96 32.97 -34.84
N ILE A 647 29.60 33.20 -33.57
CA ILE A 647 30.57 33.54 -32.53
C ILE A 647 31.47 32.32 -32.28
N SER A 648 32.78 32.55 -32.25
CA SER A 648 33.74 31.47 -32.08
C SER A 648 33.47 30.72 -30.77
N PRO A 649 33.41 29.37 -30.79
CA PRO A 649 33.33 28.58 -29.57
C PRO A 649 34.45 28.87 -28.57
N ASP A 650 35.60 29.37 -29.03
CA ASP A 650 36.74 29.75 -28.20
C ASP A 650 36.41 30.89 -27.24
N ALA A 651 35.52 31.81 -27.64
CA ALA A 651 35.08 32.91 -26.79
C ALA A 651 34.36 32.39 -25.55
N ILE A 652 33.41 31.47 -25.75
CA ILE A 652 32.67 30.86 -24.64
C ILE A 652 33.60 29.98 -23.81
N HIS A 653 34.47 29.22 -24.47
CA HIS A 653 35.43 28.36 -23.77
C HIS A 653 36.34 29.17 -22.84
N ALA A 654 36.84 30.31 -23.31
CA ALA A 654 37.65 31.23 -22.51
C ALA A 654 36.92 31.75 -21.26
N LEU A 655 35.63 32.10 -21.40
CA LEU A 655 34.80 32.51 -20.27
C LEU A 655 34.59 31.36 -19.27
N VAL A 656 34.31 30.15 -19.76
CA VAL A 656 34.12 28.95 -18.94
C VAL A 656 35.40 28.60 -18.18
N GLN A 657 36.56 28.64 -18.83
CA GLN A 657 37.85 28.40 -18.16
C GLN A 657 38.11 29.43 -17.05
N HIS A 658 37.92 30.72 -17.35
CA HIS A 658 38.05 31.78 -16.34
C HIS A 658 37.13 31.55 -15.14
N ASN A 659 35.87 31.16 -15.39
CA ASN A 659 34.91 30.86 -14.35
C ASN A 659 35.32 29.63 -13.50
N ASN A 660 35.86 28.58 -14.13
CA ASN A 660 36.35 27.40 -13.41
C ASN A 660 37.56 27.74 -12.53
N THR A 661 38.48 28.60 -12.99
CA THR A 661 39.58 29.10 -12.16
C THR A 661 39.07 29.82 -10.91
N ALA A 662 38.06 30.69 -11.07
CA ALA A 662 37.42 31.34 -9.93
C ALA A 662 36.82 30.30 -8.96
N LEU A 663 36.08 29.32 -9.47
CA LEU A 663 35.47 28.27 -8.64
C LEU A 663 36.51 27.41 -7.91
N HIS A 664 37.62 27.07 -8.57
CA HIS A 664 38.72 26.32 -7.96
C HIS A 664 39.38 27.12 -6.85
N ALA A 665 39.55 28.44 -7.04
CA ALA A 665 40.06 29.35 -6.02
C ALA A 665 39.14 29.38 -4.79
N GLU A 666 37.83 29.54 -5.01
CA GLU A 666 36.84 29.61 -3.93
C GLU A 666 36.78 28.32 -3.11
N ARG A 667 36.98 27.17 -3.75
CA ARG A 667 36.98 25.86 -3.11
C ARG A 667 38.32 25.46 -2.51
N GLY A 668 39.37 26.27 -2.69
CA GLY A 668 40.73 25.93 -2.27
C GLY A 668 41.31 24.71 -2.98
N THR A 669 40.85 24.43 -4.21
CA THR A 669 41.22 23.23 -4.99
C THR A 669 42.26 23.48 -6.09
N ILE A 670 42.78 24.72 -6.18
CA ILE A 670 43.85 25.07 -7.13
C ILE A 670 45.08 24.21 -6.85
N SER A 671 45.59 23.54 -7.90
CA SER A 671 46.78 22.72 -7.81
C SER A 671 48.05 23.56 -7.58
N SER A 672 49.12 22.94 -7.09
CA SER A 672 50.41 23.62 -6.87
C SER A 672 51.02 24.17 -8.16
N GLU A 673 50.77 23.52 -9.30
CA GLU A 673 51.26 23.95 -10.60
C GLU A 673 50.45 25.13 -11.15
N GLU A 674 49.12 25.05 -11.10
CA GLU A 674 48.25 26.20 -11.44
C GLU A 674 48.54 27.41 -10.56
N ARG A 675 48.81 27.20 -9.26
CA ARG A 675 49.17 28.29 -8.33
C ARG A 675 50.41 29.05 -8.80
N LYS A 676 51.47 28.36 -9.26
CA LYS A 676 52.69 29.04 -9.77
C LYS A 676 52.34 29.94 -10.96
N GLN A 677 51.56 29.42 -11.90
CA GLN A 677 51.16 30.16 -13.10
C GLN A 677 50.25 31.36 -12.77
N LEU A 678 49.34 31.22 -11.81
CA LEU A 678 48.39 32.28 -11.45
C LEU A 678 49.01 33.42 -10.62
N ILE A 679 50.15 33.18 -9.96
CA ILE A 679 50.85 34.21 -9.17
C ILE A 679 51.69 35.14 -10.04
N GLU A 680 52.09 34.70 -11.24
CA GLU A 680 52.93 35.52 -12.14
C GLU A 680 52.32 36.92 -12.41
N PRO A 681 53.12 37.98 -12.54
CA PRO A 681 52.64 39.36 -12.73
C PRO A 681 51.80 39.56 -14.00
N ASP A 682 51.98 38.71 -15.00
CA ASP A 682 51.31 38.73 -16.30
C ASP A 682 50.30 37.59 -16.49
N ALA A 683 49.94 36.87 -15.42
CA ALA A 683 48.98 35.75 -15.46
C ALA A 683 47.63 36.11 -16.13
N GLN A 684 47.18 37.36 -16.01
CA GLN A 684 45.98 37.87 -16.68
C GLN A 684 46.05 37.85 -18.20
N ASN A 685 47.25 37.82 -18.80
CA ASN A 685 47.45 37.74 -20.24
C ASN A 685 47.62 36.28 -20.71
N ALA A 686 48.09 35.41 -19.81
CA ALA A 686 48.34 34.00 -20.10
C ALA A 686 47.10 33.10 -19.92
N CYS A 687 46.08 33.55 -19.18
CA CYS A 687 44.83 32.79 -19.06
C CYS A 687 44.01 32.84 -20.35
N ALA A 688 43.11 31.87 -20.57
CA ALA A 688 42.35 31.78 -21.82
C ALA A 688 41.50 33.01 -22.14
N LEU A 689 40.91 33.66 -21.13
CA LEU A 689 40.17 34.91 -21.33
C LEU A 689 41.08 36.07 -21.70
N GLY A 690 42.28 36.13 -21.11
CA GLY A 690 43.33 37.10 -21.46
C GLY A 690 43.80 36.94 -22.91
N LEU A 691 44.13 35.72 -23.29
CA LEU A 691 44.57 35.38 -24.65
C LEU A 691 43.47 35.72 -25.67
N TRP A 692 42.23 35.29 -25.40
CA TRP A 692 41.09 35.61 -26.26
C TRP A 692 40.88 37.11 -26.41
N CYS A 693 40.95 37.88 -25.31
CA CYS A 693 40.83 39.32 -25.36
C CYS A 693 41.98 39.96 -26.17
N HIS A 694 43.22 39.48 -26.03
CA HIS A 694 44.34 39.99 -26.80
C HIS A 694 44.16 39.73 -28.31
N GLU A 695 43.82 38.50 -28.69
CA GLU A 695 43.56 38.11 -30.09
C GLU A 695 42.40 38.90 -30.72
N ASN A 696 41.37 39.21 -29.94
CA ASN A 696 40.18 39.90 -30.41
C ASN A 696 40.19 41.42 -30.11
N GLY A 697 41.31 41.94 -29.60
CA GLY A 697 41.43 43.34 -29.20
C GLY A 697 41.15 44.31 -30.35
N ALA A 698 41.68 44.04 -31.54
CA ALA A 698 41.43 44.86 -32.73
C ALA A 698 39.95 44.90 -33.15
N ARG A 699 39.18 43.85 -32.82
CA ARG A 699 37.76 43.72 -33.19
C ARG A 699 36.84 44.44 -32.21
N TYR A 700 37.19 44.47 -30.93
CA TYR A 700 36.32 44.95 -29.86
C TYR A 700 36.83 46.19 -29.11
N SER A 701 38.05 46.65 -29.37
CA SER A 701 38.68 47.81 -28.69
C SER A 701 37.81 49.07 -28.65
N ASN A 702 37.06 49.34 -29.73
CA ASN A 702 36.20 50.51 -29.83
C ASN A 702 34.89 50.38 -29.03
N ARG A 703 34.61 49.23 -28.41
CA ARG A 703 33.40 49.02 -27.59
C ARG A 703 33.69 49.32 -26.12
N PRO A 704 32.97 50.25 -25.48
CA PRO A 704 33.14 50.54 -24.05
C PRO A 704 32.97 49.33 -23.12
N GLY A 705 32.19 48.33 -23.53
CA GLY A 705 32.03 47.06 -22.82
C GLY A 705 33.29 46.19 -22.80
N PHE A 706 34.10 46.23 -23.87
CA PHE A 706 35.35 45.47 -23.94
C PHE A 706 36.42 46.02 -23.01
N LEU A 707 36.56 47.36 -22.95
CA LEU A 707 37.47 48.01 -21.99
C LEU A 707 37.06 47.75 -20.54
N ARG A 708 35.75 47.68 -20.26
CA ARG A 708 35.22 47.28 -18.95
C ARG A 708 35.56 45.82 -18.64
N LEU A 709 35.31 44.89 -19.56
CA LEU A 709 35.67 43.49 -19.40
C LEU A 709 37.15 43.32 -19.05
N MET A 710 38.04 43.98 -19.80
CA MET A 710 39.49 43.94 -19.57
C MET A 710 39.88 44.48 -18.19
N ARG A 711 39.28 45.59 -17.76
CA ARG A 711 39.52 46.17 -16.45
C ARG A 711 39.10 45.21 -15.33
N GLU A 712 37.86 44.72 -15.38
CA GLU A 712 37.34 43.82 -14.35
C GLU A 712 38.10 42.49 -14.30
N HIS A 713 38.56 42.00 -15.46
CA HIS A 713 39.44 40.85 -15.58
C HIS A 713 40.80 41.06 -14.91
N HIS A 714 41.42 42.22 -15.11
CA HIS A 714 42.67 42.57 -14.44
C HIS A 714 42.50 42.67 -12.91
N VAL A 715 41.39 43.28 -12.45
CA VAL A 715 41.03 43.35 -11.03
C VAL A 715 40.89 41.95 -10.41
N PHE A 716 40.24 41.02 -11.12
CA PHE A 716 40.14 39.63 -10.67
C PHE A 716 41.49 38.97 -10.45
N HIS A 717 42.40 39.07 -11.44
CA HIS A 717 43.72 38.44 -11.34
C HIS A 717 44.59 39.06 -10.24
N ASN A 718 44.50 40.36 -10.00
CA ASN A 718 45.22 41.00 -8.89
C ASN A 718 44.73 40.47 -7.53
N ARG A 719 43.40 40.39 -7.32
CA ARG A 719 42.84 39.80 -6.10
C ARG A 719 43.20 38.33 -5.95
N LEU A 720 43.10 37.56 -7.03
CA LEU A 720 43.45 36.13 -7.01
C LEU A 720 44.92 35.93 -6.62
N ARG A 721 45.84 36.77 -7.11
CA ARG A 721 47.26 36.73 -6.75
C ARG A 721 47.47 37.03 -5.27
N GLU A 722 46.82 38.06 -4.74
CA GLU A 722 46.88 38.41 -3.31
C GLU A 722 46.42 37.22 -2.45
N GLU A 723 45.30 36.59 -2.80
CA GLU A 723 44.80 35.41 -2.09
C GLU A 723 45.74 34.20 -2.19
N LEU A 724 46.39 33.99 -3.34
CA LEU A 724 47.30 32.85 -3.54
C LEU A 724 48.71 33.07 -2.97
N ALA A 725 49.11 34.32 -2.72
CA ALA A 725 50.41 34.65 -2.13
C ALA A 725 50.42 34.54 -0.59
N GLU A 726 49.27 34.68 0.07
CA GLU A 726 49.13 34.55 1.52
C GLU A 726 48.96 33.06 1.96
N ALA A 727 49.58 32.66 3.08
CA ALA A 727 49.45 31.33 3.67
C ALA A 727 48.01 31.08 4.19
N PRO A 728 47.50 29.83 4.22
CA PRO A 728 46.06 29.57 4.37
C PRO A 728 45.55 29.99 5.77
N LEU A 729 44.90 31.15 5.84
CA LEU A 729 44.17 31.61 7.01
C LEU A 729 42.69 31.27 6.82
N SER A 730 42.23 30.27 7.58
CA SER A 730 40.86 29.80 7.87
C SER A 730 39.81 29.74 6.74
N PRO A 731 38.90 28.74 6.74
CA PRO A 731 38.05 28.43 5.56
C PRO A 731 36.89 29.40 5.28
N GLU A 732 36.80 30.54 5.98
CA GLU A 732 35.56 31.33 6.04
C GLU A 732 35.79 32.84 5.88
N SER A 733 36.77 33.24 5.06
CA SER A 733 37.11 34.65 4.88
C SER A 733 36.19 35.35 3.86
N ALA A 734 35.79 36.58 4.15
CA ALA A 734 35.00 37.45 3.27
C ALA A 734 35.64 37.71 1.89
N ARG A 735 36.89 37.30 1.69
CA ARG A 735 37.68 37.55 0.47
C ARG A 735 37.35 36.57 -0.66
N ILE A 736 37.08 35.31 -0.32
CA ILE A 736 36.62 34.27 -1.27
C ILE A 736 35.31 34.70 -1.95
N LYS A 737 34.35 35.23 -1.18
CA LYS A 737 33.09 35.78 -1.72
C LYS A 737 33.31 36.93 -2.70
N SER A 738 34.42 37.68 -2.58
CA SER A 738 34.74 38.79 -3.49
C SER A 738 35.22 38.31 -4.87
N LEU A 739 35.83 37.12 -4.97
CA LEU A 739 36.30 36.54 -6.22
C LEU A 739 35.14 36.03 -7.08
N GLY A 740 34.17 35.33 -6.49
CA GLY A 740 32.95 34.91 -7.19
C GLY A 740 32.13 36.08 -7.71
N GLU A 741 32.01 37.15 -6.92
CA GLU A 741 31.33 38.37 -7.32
C GLU A 741 32.04 39.07 -8.49
N GLN A 742 33.37 39.16 -8.43
CA GLN A 742 34.17 39.71 -9.52
C GLN A 742 34.03 38.86 -10.80
N SER A 743 34.04 37.53 -10.67
CA SER A 743 33.80 36.61 -11.80
C SER A 743 32.39 36.79 -12.38
N ARG A 744 31.37 37.05 -11.54
CA ARG A 744 30.00 37.37 -11.98
C ARG A 744 29.95 38.65 -12.80
N ILE A 745 30.64 39.70 -12.37
CA ILE A 745 30.75 40.96 -13.13
C ILE A 745 31.41 40.71 -14.49
N ILE A 746 32.49 39.94 -14.54
CA ILE A 746 33.18 39.57 -15.79
C ILE A 746 32.23 38.82 -16.74
N ARG A 747 31.50 37.80 -16.26
CA ARG A 747 30.49 37.08 -17.07
C ARG A 747 29.44 38.04 -17.62
N HIS A 748 28.94 38.95 -16.80
CA HIS A 748 27.95 39.94 -17.23
C HIS A 748 28.51 40.88 -18.32
N GLN A 749 29.72 41.42 -18.16
CA GLN A 749 30.35 42.27 -19.18
C GLN A 749 30.65 41.50 -20.47
N PHE A 750 31.06 40.23 -20.35
CA PHE A 750 31.29 39.36 -21.50
C PHE A 750 30.00 39.15 -22.31
N TRP A 751 28.89 38.81 -21.65
CA TRP A 751 27.62 38.62 -22.34
C TRP A 751 27.11 39.91 -22.98
N ASN A 752 27.25 41.06 -22.31
CA ASN A 752 26.91 42.36 -22.91
C ASN A 752 27.76 42.69 -24.16
N LEU A 753 29.00 42.20 -24.23
CA LEU A 753 29.89 42.41 -25.37
C LEU A 753 29.52 41.53 -26.58
N ILE A 754 29.14 40.28 -26.30
CA ILE A 754 29.02 39.18 -27.27
C ILE A 754 27.59 39.00 -27.78
N LEU A 755 26.57 39.25 -26.96
CA LEU A 755 25.18 39.15 -27.39
C LEU A 755 24.82 40.30 -28.35
N LEU A 756 24.25 39.95 -29.49
CA LEU A 756 23.72 40.91 -30.46
C LEU A 756 22.46 41.54 -29.87
N GLY A 757 22.35 42.87 -29.99
CA GLY A 757 21.37 43.68 -29.27
C GLY A 757 19.93 43.23 -29.49
N VAL A 758 19.24 42.95 -28.38
CA VAL A 758 17.78 42.74 -28.34
C VAL A 758 17.04 44.09 -28.23
N ASP A 759 17.74 45.16 -27.82
CA ASP A 759 17.18 46.51 -27.60
C ASP A 759 18.09 47.64 -28.15
N LYS A 760 18.61 47.52 -29.38
CA LYS A 760 19.18 48.70 -30.05
C LYS A 760 18.11 49.33 -30.92
N PRO A 761 17.58 50.53 -30.59
CA PRO A 761 16.85 51.30 -31.59
C PRO A 761 17.78 51.50 -32.79
N VAL A 762 17.21 51.46 -33.98
CA VAL A 762 17.90 51.78 -35.23
C VAL A 762 18.51 53.16 -35.05
N GLU A 763 19.82 53.24 -34.80
CA GLU A 763 20.56 54.50 -34.78
C GLU A 763 20.55 55.04 -36.21
N SER A 764 19.63 55.98 -36.49
CA SER A 764 19.81 56.96 -37.54
C SER A 764 21.00 57.83 -37.16
N ASP A 765 21.93 58.00 -38.09
CA ASP A 765 23.05 58.94 -37.99
C ASP A 765 22.54 60.34 -37.63
N GLN A 766 22.67 60.75 -36.36
CA GLN A 766 23.02 62.10 -35.90
C GLN A 766 22.92 62.25 -34.37
N GLU A 767 23.92 62.95 -33.84
CA GLU A 767 24.03 63.64 -32.55
C GLU A 767 24.63 62.92 -31.32
N GLU A 768 25.78 63.46 -30.92
CA GLU A 768 26.56 63.21 -29.72
C GLU A 768 25.96 63.87 -28.47
N ALA A 769 26.33 63.26 -27.33
CA ALA A 769 26.63 63.84 -26.03
C ALA A 769 25.52 63.97 -24.96
N ASN A 770 25.92 63.51 -23.77
CA ASN A 770 25.36 63.73 -22.42
C ASN A 770 24.08 62.96 -22.03
N SER A 771 24.28 61.82 -21.36
CA SER A 771 23.74 61.60 -20.01
C SER A 771 24.23 60.29 -19.41
N THR A 772 24.72 60.38 -18.18
CA THR A 772 24.97 59.29 -17.25
C THR A 772 23.64 58.67 -16.82
N GLU A 773 23.15 57.69 -17.57
CA GLU A 773 22.13 56.75 -17.07
C GLU A 773 22.47 55.31 -17.46
N PHE A 774 22.45 54.46 -16.45
CA PHE A 774 22.72 53.02 -16.53
C PHE A 774 21.54 52.32 -17.21
N ASN A 775 21.48 52.33 -18.54
CA ASN A 775 20.67 51.36 -19.28
C ASN A 775 21.50 50.11 -19.56
N SER A 776 21.57 49.23 -18.55
CA SER A 776 22.01 47.86 -18.71
C SER A 776 20.90 47.02 -19.31
N VAL A 777 21.22 46.14 -20.27
CA VAL A 777 20.33 45.11 -20.84
C VAL A 777 19.78 44.15 -19.77
N PHE A 778 20.37 44.15 -18.57
CA PHE A 778 19.90 43.38 -17.42
C PHE A 778 19.66 44.32 -16.22
N GLY A 779 18.65 45.18 -16.31
CA GLY A 779 18.08 45.85 -15.13
C GLY A 779 17.29 44.86 -14.27
N PRO A 780 17.12 45.12 -12.96
CA PRO A 780 16.22 44.31 -12.15
C PRO A 780 14.80 44.49 -12.70
N ALA A 781 14.14 43.39 -13.05
CA ALA A 781 12.73 43.42 -13.43
C ALA A 781 11.93 44.14 -12.32
N SER A 782 11.14 45.13 -12.71
CA SER A 782 10.19 45.80 -11.83
C SER A 782 9.30 44.76 -11.16
N ALA A 783 9.28 44.77 -9.83
CA ALA A 783 8.41 43.96 -9.00
C ALA A 783 6.96 44.44 -9.14
N GLU A 784 6.31 44.07 -10.24
CA GLU A 784 4.85 43.95 -10.26
C GLU A 784 4.50 42.52 -9.88
N SER A 785 3.62 42.41 -8.88
CA SER A 785 3.11 41.21 -8.26
C SER A 785 2.54 40.23 -9.29
N ILE A 786 3.35 39.27 -9.72
CA ILE A 786 2.90 38.01 -10.30
C ILE A 786 2.78 37.06 -9.12
N GLU A 787 1.54 36.70 -8.74
CA GLU A 787 1.27 35.61 -7.82
C GLU A 787 2.07 34.38 -8.27
N ALA A 788 2.89 33.86 -7.37
CA ALA A 788 3.64 32.63 -7.58
C ALA A 788 2.64 31.47 -7.83
N PRO A 789 2.66 30.80 -9.00
CA PRO A 789 2.10 29.47 -9.07
C PRO A 789 2.98 28.58 -8.20
N SER A 790 2.35 27.85 -7.30
CA SER A 790 2.97 26.81 -6.47
C SER A 790 3.92 25.96 -7.30
N THR A 791 5.19 26.01 -6.95
CA THR A 791 6.21 25.05 -7.33
C THR A 791 5.75 23.64 -6.94
N PRO A 792 5.68 22.64 -7.85
CA PRO A 792 5.70 21.26 -7.41
C PRO A 792 7.05 21.01 -6.71
N PRO A 793 7.07 20.29 -5.58
CA PRO A 793 8.28 20.08 -4.81
C PRO A 793 9.29 19.30 -5.66
N ALA A 794 10.46 19.91 -5.88
CA ALA A 794 11.64 19.16 -6.24
C ALA A 794 11.89 18.11 -5.14
N LEU A 795 11.74 16.83 -5.51
CA LEU A 795 12.14 15.71 -4.68
C LEU A 795 13.66 15.79 -4.47
N LYS A 796 14.07 16.43 -3.38
CA LYS A 796 15.32 16.11 -2.68
C LYS A 796 15.18 14.70 -2.14
N LEU A 797 15.65 13.71 -2.89
CA LEU A 797 16.11 12.46 -2.29
C LEU A 797 17.55 12.70 -1.81
N VAL A 798 17.67 12.86 -0.50
CA VAL A 798 18.92 12.73 0.24
C VAL A 798 19.42 11.29 0.05
N LEU A 799 20.66 11.14 -0.41
CA LEU A 799 21.53 10.04 0.00
C LEU A 799 22.24 10.46 1.29
#